data_AF-A0A7C4RSH5-F1
#
_entry.id   AF-A0A7C4RSH5-F1
#
_cell.length_a   1.000
_cell.length_b   1.000
_cell.length_c   1.000
_cell.angle_alpha   90.00
_cell.angle_beta   90.00
_cell.angle_gamma   90.00
#
_symmetry.space_group_name_H-M   'P 1'
#
loop_
_entity.id
_entity.type
_entity.pdbx_description
1 polymer ?
#
loop_
_entity_poly.entity_id
_entity_poly.type
_entity_poly.pdbx_seq_one_letter_code
_entity_poly.pdbx_strand_id
1 'polypeptide(L)'
;MNLKLKEVFKGKVVNKAHTINTGVDEFPRYVLEYLIDNYCSEETFHEDMEKVVRRLKETFVYGAEAEKIRHYIRENRRHSVIANLEARLEETEDKYWGTISAINENFVNIPESIVRQYPMLLSGGMWGTIDLTYDETEIHNKKIRPFKITGFTPFQVSVINLDEFIERRREFSTDEWIDVLVNSCGLDPEGMTRRQKLLYLCRCIPLVETNVNMVELAPRETGKTYLYRNISYYAHVLSGGKATPAQLFINLNNGRIGEVGVRDAVVFDEIANTDFKDPRSFVSIMQGYMQDSKFSRGKKEILAFASLVFVGNLDVQGDMPHEKYYHLFEPLPDFLQVIAFLDRIHGYLPGWEIPKLAPNSYSKDYGFITDYFCEIMHELRRVDLLGAVRSRFDVVDHARRAHGVSGRDQRAVMKTTSGLLKLLHPDGQVTDEELEHILCLSCELRQRVRDQLHLIAPGEYDRISLGALMRPSGKQVVPELPDSNRVQRVALPEKPSVGEVIGLAVEGDHGCILHFEMQATKGSGRIVPLGSIQRVMRESIEAAAQYIRAKHEDLGITAEWRKSFDVAVLATFMGVPKEGPSAGITIVVGIVSALKKVPVRNDLAMTGEITIMGKVLPVGGIQQKVRAAYDAGVKEVLLPADNLKEAKGLPSYVLDGIKLTPVTTIEEVLANSFASVAEKEF
;
A
#
# COMPACT_ATOMS: atom_id res chain seq x y z
N MET A 1 -4.84 -13.49 31.26
CA MET A 1 -4.59 -12.28 32.06
C MET A 1 -3.11 -12.19 32.40
N ASN A 2 -2.41 -11.25 31.78
CA ASN A 2 -0.98 -10.99 31.87
C ASN A 2 -0.64 -10.20 33.15
N LEU A 3 -0.70 -10.90 34.28
CA LEU A 3 -0.42 -10.32 35.60
C LEU A 3 1.04 -9.82 35.71
N LYS A 4 1.98 -10.48 35.03
CA LYS A 4 3.38 -10.05 34.94
C LYS A 4 3.49 -8.63 34.36
N LEU A 5 2.77 -8.33 33.28
CA LEU A 5 2.74 -6.99 32.70
C LEU A 5 2.19 -5.96 33.70
N LYS A 6 1.12 -6.29 34.44
CA LYS A 6 0.54 -5.43 35.48
C LYS A 6 1.51 -5.15 36.62
N GLU A 7 2.25 -6.15 37.07
CA GLU A 7 3.23 -6.01 38.15
C GLU A 7 4.43 -5.18 37.72
N VAL A 8 5.02 -5.51 36.56
CA VAL A 8 6.21 -4.82 36.05
C VAL A 8 5.90 -3.40 35.63
N PHE A 9 4.76 -3.14 34.98
CA PHE A 9 4.37 -1.80 34.48
C PHE A 9 3.18 -1.21 35.24
N LYS A 10 3.24 -1.27 36.58
CA LYS A 10 2.19 -0.72 37.46
C LYS A 10 1.86 0.73 37.13
N GLY A 11 0.56 1.02 36.96
CA GLY A 11 0.03 2.35 36.61
C GLY A 11 0.27 2.79 35.17
N LYS A 12 0.71 1.87 34.28
CA LYS A 12 0.99 2.15 32.86
C LYS A 12 0.24 1.19 31.92
N VAL A 13 -0.59 0.32 32.48
CA VAL A 13 -1.29 -0.73 31.76
C VAL A 13 -2.76 -0.74 32.16
N VAL A 14 -3.62 -1.13 31.23
CA VAL A 14 -5.07 -1.18 31.41
C VAL A 14 -5.60 -2.48 30.85
N ASN A 15 -6.62 -3.05 31.49
CA ASN A 15 -7.31 -4.21 30.96
C ASN A 15 -8.16 -3.78 29.75
N LYS A 16 -7.76 -4.24 28.55
CA LYS A 16 -8.39 -3.85 27.29
C LYS A 16 -9.83 -4.36 27.15
N ALA A 17 -10.22 -5.41 27.89
CA ALA A 17 -11.61 -5.90 27.90
C ALA A 17 -12.62 -4.82 28.34
N HIS A 18 -12.20 -3.90 29.21
CA HIS A 18 -13.03 -2.85 29.77
C HIS A 18 -13.15 -1.61 28.88
N THR A 19 -12.41 -1.58 27.76
CA THR A 19 -12.33 -0.42 26.85
C THR A 19 -13.25 -0.55 25.62
N ILE A 20 -14.02 -1.64 25.54
CA ILE A 20 -14.86 -2.00 24.40
C ILE A 20 -16.33 -1.99 24.84
N ASN A 21 -17.24 -1.48 23.99
CA ASN A 21 -18.68 -1.40 24.24
C ASN A 21 -19.06 -0.59 25.50
N THR A 22 -18.35 0.51 25.77
CA THR A 22 -18.60 1.35 26.96
C THR A 22 -19.78 2.31 26.79
N GLY A 23 -20.38 2.38 25.59
CA GLY A 23 -21.49 3.30 25.29
C GLY A 23 -21.05 4.76 25.14
N VAL A 24 -19.74 5.00 25.07
CA VAL A 24 -19.08 6.30 24.85
C VAL A 24 -18.02 6.18 23.74
N ASP A 25 -18.37 5.45 22.67
CA ASP A 25 -17.46 5.20 21.52
C ASP A 25 -17.14 6.46 20.70
N GLU A 26 -17.80 7.59 21.01
CA GLU A 26 -17.59 8.90 20.40
C GLU A 26 -16.28 9.57 20.86
N PHE A 27 -15.70 9.11 21.97
CA PHE A 27 -14.47 9.66 22.54
C PHE A 27 -13.23 8.93 22.03
N PRO A 28 -12.08 9.62 21.89
CA PRO A 28 -10.83 8.94 21.59
C PRO A 28 -10.52 7.89 22.67
N ARG A 29 -10.10 6.69 22.24
CA ARG A 29 -9.91 5.54 23.14
C ARG A 29 -8.98 5.85 24.32
N TYR A 30 -7.93 6.63 24.10
CA TYR A 30 -7.01 6.99 25.17
C TYR A 30 -7.67 7.82 26.29
N VAL A 31 -8.64 8.68 25.96
CA VAL A 31 -9.43 9.42 26.96
C VAL A 31 -10.22 8.45 27.82
N LEU A 32 -10.85 7.46 27.19
CA LEU A 32 -11.60 6.43 27.89
C LEU A 32 -10.69 5.60 28.80
N GLU A 33 -9.52 5.18 28.31
CA GLU A 33 -8.54 4.42 29.09
C GLU A 33 -8.02 5.22 30.29
N TYR A 34 -7.73 6.52 30.13
CA TYR A 34 -7.37 7.40 31.24
C TYR A 34 -8.47 7.47 32.29
N LEU A 35 -9.73 7.63 31.87
CA LEU A 35 -10.85 7.75 32.81
C LEU A 35 -11.12 6.46 33.56
N ILE A 36 -11.00 5.32 32.87
CA ILE A 36 -11.09 3.99 33.49
C ILE A 36 -10.01 3.83 34.56
N ASP A 37 -8.75 4.15 34.23
CA ASP A 37 -7.62 3.96 35.16
C ASP A 37 -7.71 4.88 36.39
N ASN A 38 -8.11 6.14 36.21
CA ASN A 38 -8.12 7.12 37.30
C ASN A 38 -9.38 7.09 38.16
N TYR A 39 -10.50 6.59 37.63
CA TYR A 39 -11.80 6.70 38.29
C TYR A 39 -12.53 5.37 38.50
N CYS A 40 -12.13 4.28 37.87
CA CYS A 40 -12.78 2.98 38.01
C CYS A 40 -11.89 1.98 38.77
N SER A 41 -12.39 1.43 39.87
CA SER A 41 -11.73 0.29 40.52
C SER A 41 -12.15 -1.03 39.88
N GLU A 42 -11.32 -2.09 39.96
CA GLU A 42 -11.70 -3.41 39.44
C GLU A 42 -12.89 -4.03 40.19
N GLU A 43 -13.04 -3.73 41.48
CA GLU A 43 -14.10 -4.27 42.34
C GLU A 43 -15.45 -3.58 42.09
N THR A 44 -15.43 -2.28 41.76
CA THR A 44 -16.62 -1.44 41.55
C THR A 44 -16.75 -0.92 40.11
N PHE A 45 -16.11 -1.60 39.16
CA PHE A 45 -15.94 -1.11 37.78
C PHE A 45 -17.23 -0.62 37.14
N HIS A 46 -18.31 -1.41 37.20
CA HIS A 46 -19.58 -1.04 36.56
C HIS A 46 -20.20 0.22 37.16
N GLU A 47 -20.20 0.36 38.49
CA GLU A 47 -20.76 1.53 39.18
C GLU A 47 -19.93 2.79 38.92
N ASP A 48 -18.60 2.65 38.91
CA ASP A 48 -17.70 3.77 38.64
C ASP A 48 -17.76 4.20 37.18
N MET A 49 -17.87 3.24 36.26
CA MET A 49 -18.01 3.53 34.84
C MET A 49 -19.33 4.26 34.55
N GLU A 50 -20.44 3.92 35.22
CA GLU A 50 -21.68 4.68 35.10
C GLU A 50 -21.51 6.15 35.55
N LYS A 51 -20.76 6.40 36.62
CA LYS A 51 -20.44 7.77 37.08
C LYS A 51 -19.57 8.50 36.06
N VAL A 52 -18.56 7.83 35.50
CA VAL A 52 -17.70 8.38 34.44
C VAL A 52 -18.51 8.72 33.20
N VAL A 53 -19.37 7.82 32.72
CA VAL A 53 -20.25 8.06 31.56
C VAL A 53 -21.22 9.21 31.82
N ARG A 54 -21.81 9.29 33.02
CA ARG A 54 -22.70 10.39 33.40
C ARG A 54 -21.94 11.72 33.38
N ARG A 55 -20.75 11.77 33.99
CA ARG A 55 -19.90 12.97 34.01
C ARG A 55 -19.47 13.37 32.60
N LEU A 56 -19.11 12.41 31.74
CA LEU A 56 -18.79 12.66 30.34
C LEU A 56 -19.96 13.28 29.61
N LYS A 57 -21.18 12.73 29.74
CA LYS A 57 -22.38 13.30 29.10
C LYS A 57 -22.73 14.70 29.59
N GLU A 58 -22.45 15.02 30.85
CA GLU A 58 -22.71 16.35 31.43
C GLU A 58 -21.64 17.39 31.06
N THR A 59 -20.39 16.95 30.82
CA THR A 59 -19.21 17.82 30.64
C THR A 59 -18.74 17.89 29.19
N PHE A 60 -19.17 16.94 28.34
CA PHE A 60 -18.82 16.89 26.92
C PHE A 60 -19.75 17.77 26.10
N VAL A 61 -19.17 18.49 25.16
CA VAL A 61 -19.89 19.43 24.30
C VAL A 61 -20.07 18.82 22.92
N TYR A 62 -21.30 18.48 22.57
CA TYR A 62 -21.62 18.22 21.17
C TYR A 62 -21.53 19.53 20.38
N GLY A 63 -20.90 19.52 19.20
CA GLY A 63 -20.68 20.75 18.42
C GLY A 63 -21.95 21.54 18.10
N ALA A 64 -23.11 20.88 18.01
CA ALA A 64 -24.42 21.52 17.85
C ALA A 64 -24.87 22.33 19.09
N GLU A 65 -24.36 22.00 20.27
CA GLU A 65 -24.67 22.64 21.56
C GLU A 65 -23.62 23.69 21.98
N ALA A 66 -22.64 23.99 21.12
CA ALA A 66 -21.57 24.95 21.42
C ALA A 66 -22.11 26.30 21.95
N GLU A 67 -23.12 26.87 21.30
CA GLU A 67 -23.73 28.15 21.72
C GLU A 67 -24.47 28.05 23.06
N LYS A 68 -25.11 26.92 23.35
CA LYS A 68 -25.80 26.67 24.62
C LYS A 68 -24.80 26.65 25.77
N ILE A 69 -23.63 26.04 25.55
CA ILE A 69 -22.57 25.99 26.56
C ILE A 69 -21.86 27.34 26.71
N ARG A 70 -21.61 28.06 25.61
CA ARG A 70 -21.13 29.45 25.67
C ARG A 70 -22.06 30.35 26.47
N HIS A 71 -23.37 30.22 26.26
CA HIS A 71 -24.39 30.91 27.06
C HIS A 71 -24.32 30.49 28.53
N TYR A 72 -24.24 29.18 28.82
CA TYR A 72 -24.14 28.67 30.19
C TYR A 72 -22.91 29.21 30.94
N ILE A 73 -21.73 29.23 30.29
CA ILE A 73 -20.48 29.77 30.87
C ILE A 73 -20.65 31.27 31.17
N ARG A 74 -21.33 32.03 30.30
CA ARG A 74 -21.62 33.45 30.51
C ARG A 74 -22.52 33.69 31.73
N GLU A 75 -23.60 32.93 31.86
CA GLU A 75 -24.55 33.09 32.98
C GLU A 75 -23.95 32.65 34.32
N ASN A 76 -23.30 31.48 34.34
CA ASN A 76 -22.85 30.84 35.59
C ASN A 76 -21.41 31.20 35.96
N ARG A 77 -20.67 31.87 35.06
CA ARG A 77 -19.27 32.34 35.23
C ARG A 77 -18.23 31.25 35.52
N ARG A 78 -18.63 29.99 35.66
CA ARG A 78 -17.74 28.84 35.83
C ARG A 78 -18.36 27.62 35.19
N HIS A 79 -17.59 26.92 34.37
CA HIS A 79 -17.96 25.63 33.82
C HIS A 79 -16.70 24.86 33.44
N SER A 80 -16.74 23.55 33.57
CA SER A 80 -15.67 22.68 33.09
C SER A 80 -16.16 22.01 31.82
N VAL A 81 -15.30 21.89 30.81
CA VAL A 81 -15.60 21.16 29.58
C VAL A 81 -14.51 20.13 29.31
N ILE A 82 -14.91 18.97 28.80
CA ILE A 82 -13.96 17.96 28.31
C ILE A 82 -13.78 18.17 26.81
N ALA A 83 -12.61 18.65 26.41
CA ALA A 83 -12.31 18.96 25.01
C ALA A 83 -10.81 18.94 24.74
N ASN A 84 -10.44 18.98 23.46
CA ASN A 84 -9.09 19.31 23.03
C ASN A 84 -8.84 20.81 23.19
N LEU A 85 -7.73 21.16 23.86
CA LEU A 85 -7.22 22.52 24.01
C LEU A 85 -5.94 22.67 23.20
N GLU A 86 -5.93 23.57 22.22
CA GLU A 86 -4.72 23.99 21.52
C GLU A 86 -4.29 25.38 22.01
N ALA A 87 -2.99 25.67 22.01
CA ALA A 87 -2.46 27.01 22.26
C ALA A 87 -1.63 27.48 21.06
N ARG A 88 -1.67 28.78 20.76
CA ARG A 88 -0.78 29.43 19.80
C ARG A 88 -0.24 30.73 20.35
N LEU A 89 1.01 31.06 20.02
CA LEU A 89 1.58 32.38 20.27
C LEU A 89 1.17 33.32 19.14
N GLU A 90 0.55 34.45 19.49
CA GLU A 90 0.30 35.55 18.56
C GLU A 90 1.34 36.64 18.83
N GLU A 91 2.42 36.65 18.06
CA GLU A 91 3.58 37.54 18.27
C GLU A 91 3.20 39.02 18.18
N THR A 92 2.22 39.35 17.34
CA THR A 92 1.72 40.73 17.18
C THR A 92 0.98 41.25 18.42
N GLU A 93 0.50 40.33 19.26
CA GLU A 93 -0.28 40.60 20.46
C GLU A 93 0.50 40.26 21.74
N ASP A 94 1.71 39.69 21.61
CA ASP A 94 2.56 39.14 22.67
C ASP A 94 1.77 38.29 23.68
N LYS A 95 0.89 37.43 23.15
CA LYS A 95 -0.06 36.66 23.95
C LYS A 95 -0.27 35.26 23.40
N TYR A 96 -0.48 34.32 24.31
CA TYR A 96 -0.97 32.99 23.96
C TYR A 96 -2.50 32.99 23.86
N TRP A 97 -3.02 32.45 22.75
CA TRP A 97 -4.44 32.18 22.57
C TRP A 97 -4.71 30.69 22.60
N GLY A 98 -5.70 30.31 23.42
CA GLY A 98 -6.28 28.99 23.42
C GLY A 98 -7.34 28.84 22.32
N THR A 99 -7.41 27.65 21.71
CA THR A 99 -8.49 27.24 20.81
C THR A 99 -9.20 26.04 21.42
N ILE A 100 -10.53 26.10 21.50
CA ILE A 100 -11.39 25.01 21.97
C ILE A 100 -12.48 24.79 20.91
N SER A 101 -12.20 23.87 19.99
CA SER A 101 -13.06 23.57 18.85
C SER A 101 -14.47 23.13 19.26
N ALA A 102 -14.60 22.46 20.42
CA ALA A 102 -15.88 21.96 20.93
C ALA A 102 -16.90 23.08 21.23
N ILE A 103 -16.43 24.28 21.57
CA ILE A 103 -17.28 25.47 21.76
C ILE A 103 -17.10 26.51 20.64
N ASN A 104 -16.41 26.15 19.55
CA ASN A 104 -16.13 27.01 18.40
C ASN A 104 -15.44 28.35 18.77
N GLU A 105 -14.53 28.32 19.76
CA GLU A 105 -13.79 29.51 20.20
C GLU A 105 -12.30 29.38 19.89
N ASN A 106 -11.73 30.41 19.25
CA ASN A 106 -10.35 30.44 18.75
C ASN A 106 -9.48 31.49 19.46
N PHE A 107 -10.09 32.29 20.36
CA PHE A 107 -9.44 33.35 21.13
C PHE A 107 -9.81 33.22 22.61
N VAL A 108 -9.49 32.07 23.21
CA VAL A 108 -9.63 31.85 24.65
C VAL A 108 -8.39 32.35 25.38
N ASN A 109 -8.53 33.17 26.41
CA ASN A 109 -7.39 33.60 27.21
C ASN A 109 -6.81 32.40 27.97
N ILE A 110 -5.55 32.07 27.71
CA ILE A 110 -4.83 30.99 28.39
C ILE A 110 -3.69 31.57 29.23
N PRO A 111 -3.64 31.27 30.55
CA PRO A 111 -2.50 31.65 31.38
C PRO A 111 -1.20 31.05 30.88
N GLU A 112 -0.13 31.85 30.86
CA GLU A 112 1.20 31.39 30.43
C GLU A 112 1.72 30.23 31.31
N SER A 113 1.35 30.19 32.60
CA SER A 113 1.68 29.09 33.50
C SER A 113 1.17 27.74 32.99
N ILE A 114 -0.04 27.68 32.42
CA ILE A 114 -0.61 26.45 31.85
C ILE A 114 0.17 26.04 30.60
N VAL A 115 0.53 26.99 29.73
CA VAL A 115 1.33 26.71 28.53
C VAL A 115 2.73 26.21 28.89
N ARG A 116 3.37 26.81 29.89
CA ARG A 116 4.68 26.37 30.41
C ARG A 116 4.62 25.00 31.06
N GLN A 117 3.55 24.72 31.81
CA GLN A 117 3.34 23.42 32.44
C GLN A 117 3.06 22.33 31.42
N TYR A 118 2.35 22.66 30.33
CA TYR A 118 1.96 21.72 29.29
C TYR A 118 2.38 22.21 27.89
N PRO A 119 3.68 22.13 27.54
CA PRO A 119 4.18 22.63 26.26
C PRO A 119 3.52 21.98 25.04
N MET A 120 3.00 20.76 25.17
CA MET A 120 2.30 20.02 24.12
C MET A 120 1.02 20.73 23.63
N LEU A 121 0.47 21.68 24.39
CA LEU A 121 -0.60 22.55 23.92
C LEU A 121 -0.21 23.34 22.65
N LEU A 122 1.08 23.63 22.44
CA LEU A 122 1.62 24.31 21.27
C LEU A 122 1.83 23.39 20.05
N SER A 123 1.73 22.07 20.24
CA SER A 123 2.07 21.04 19.25
C SER A 123 0.86 20.22 18.81
N GLY A 124 -0.29 20.88 18.60
CA GLY A 124 -1.53 20.24 18.16
C GLY A 124 -2.56 19.96 19.27
N GLY A 125 -2.29 20.45 20.48
CA GLY A 125 -3.25 20.49 21.58
C GLY A 125 -3.34 19.21 22.42
N MET A 126 -3.94 19.32 23.59
CA MET A 126 -4.11 18.22 24.54
C MET A 126 -5.59 18.04 24.90
N TRP A 127 -6.02 16.79 25.09
CA TRP A 127 -7.36 16.51 25.60
C TRP A 127 -7.33 16.58 27.11
N GLY A 128 -8.35 17.18 27.69
CA GLY A 128 -8.43 17.27 29.14
C GLY A 128 -9.71 17.92 29.62
N THR A 129 -9.79 18.06 30.93
CA THR A 129 -10.80 18.90 31.56
C THR A 129 -10.29 20.34 31.55
N ILE A 130 -11.01 21.23 30.86
CA ILE A 130 -10.71 22.65 30.75
C ILE A 130 -11.69 23.41 31.65
N ASP A 131 -11.17 24.07 32.68
CA ASP A 131 -11.98 24.95 33.53
C ASP A 131 -12.04 26.35 32.91
N LEU A 132 -13.26 26.79 32.62
CA LEU A 132 -13.54 28.04 31.93
C LEU A 132 -14.32 29.02 32.81
N THR A 133 -14.02 30.31 32.61
CA THR A 133 -14.81 31.43 33.11
C THR A 133 -15.14 32.41 31.98
N TYR A 134 -16.12 33.29 32.24
CA TYR A 134 -16.48 34.39 31.36
C TYR A 134 -16.19 35.72 32.05
N ASP A 135 -15.20 36.43 31.54
CA ASP A 135 -14.73 37.71 32.02
C ASP A 135 -14.87 38.77 30.92
N GLU A 136 -15.95 39.56 30.97
CA GLU A 136 -16.20 40.66 30.02
C GLU A 136 -15.18 41.81 30.08
N THR A 137 -14.29 41.82 31.09
CA THR A 137 -13.22 42.81 31.21
C THR A 137 -11.98 42.47 30.41
N GLU A 138 -11.86 41.23 29.92
CA GLU A 138 -10.78 40.81 29.02
C GLU A 138 -10.99 41.43 27.63
N ILE A 139 -10.43 42.63 27.46
CA ILE A 139 -10.44 43.38 26.21
C ILE A 139 -9.08 43.24 25.54
N HIS A 140 -9.08 42.70 24.32
CA HIS A 140 -7.88 42.61 23.49
C HIS A 140 -8.15 43.23 22.11
N ASN A 141 -7.29 44.13 21.66
CA ASN A 141 -7.45 44.84 20.39
C ASN A 141 -8.85 45.46 20.18
N LYS A 142 -9.37 46.13 21.21
CA LYS A 142 -10.71 46.75 21.27
C LYS A 142 -11.89 45.78 21.10
N LYS A 143 -11.64 44.47 21.14
CA LYS A 143 -12.66 43.42 21.13
C LYS A 143 -12.70 42.75 22.50
N ILE A 144 -13.90 42.47 22.99
CA ILE A 144 -14.07 41.67 24.20
C ILE A 144 -13.79 40.21 23.83
N ARG A 145 -12.86 39.59 24.54
CA ARG A 145 -12.49 38.18 24.44
C ARG A 145 -12.73 37.54 25.80
N PRO A 146 -13.99 37.18 26.12
CA PRO A 146 -14.37 36.98 27.51
C PRO A 146 -14.06 35.57 28.05
N PHE A 147 -13.86 34.59 27.17
CA PHE A 147 -13.56 33.24 27.61
C PHE A 147 -12.13 33.15 28.13
N LYS A 148 -11.97 32.62 29.34
CA LYS A 148 -10.68 32.51 30.02
C LYS A 148 -10.55 31.15 30.69
N ILE A 149 -9.37 30.55 30.52
CA ILE A 149 -9.01 29.28 31.14
C ILE A 149 -8.50 29.58 32.55
N THR A 150 -9.12 28.95 33.54
CA THR A 150 -8.70 29.04 34.94
C THR A 150 -7.89 27.80 35.37
N GLY A 151 -8.06 26.69 34.67
CA GLY A 151 -7.39 25.42 34.98
C GLY A 151 -7.44 24.47 33.79
N PHE A 152 -6.44 23.58 33.72
CA PHE A 152 -6.39 22.52 32.72
C PHE A 152 -5.77 21.26 33.32
N THR A 153 -6.50 20.16 33.20
CA THR A 153 -6.05 18.82 33.62
C THR A 153 -6.03 17.92 32.39
N PRO A 154 -4.86 17.66 31.79
CA PRO A 154 -4.75 16.79 30.64
C PRO A 154 -5.07 15.33 31.01
N PHE A 155 -5.62 14.60 30.05
CA PHE A 155 -5.81 13.16 30.15
C PHE A 155 -4.58 12.38 29.66
N GLN A 156 -3.66 13.03 28.94
CA GLN A 156 -2.40 12.41 28.58
C GLN A 156 -1.46 12.25 29.78
N VAL A 157 -0.71 11.16 29.81
CA VAL A 157 0.34 10.91 30.83
C VAL A 157 1.43 11.96 30.67
N SER A 158 1.52 12.89 31.62
CA SER A 158 2.43 14.05 31.54
C SER A 158 3.90 13.75 31.85
N VAL A 159 4.27 12.50 32.21
CA VAL A 159 5.66 12.09 32.45
C VAL A 159 5.90 10.69 31.87
N ILE A 160 6.62 10.62 30.75
CA ILE A 160 7.13 9.36 30.19
C ILE A 160 8.59 9.21 30.60
N ASN A 161 8.96 8.00 31.04
CA ASN A 161 10.34 7.62 31.29
C ASN A 161 10.70 6.48 30.34
N LEU A 162 11.39 6.82 29.24
CA LEU A 162 11.81 5.86 28.23
C LEU A 162 12.84 4.86 28.79
N ASP A 163 13.75 5.31 29.63
CA ASP A 163 14.78 4.44 30.24
C ASP A 163 14.15 3.35 31.10
N GLU A 164 13.12 3.71 31.88
CA GLU A 164 12.35 2.74 32.68
C GLU A 164 11.62 1.72 31.79
N PHE A 165 11.08 2.15 30.65
CA PHE A 165 10.46 1.25 29.68
C PHE A 165 11.47 0.26 29.09
N ILE A 166 12.64 0.75 28.71
CA ILE A 166 13.76 -0.03 28.17
C ILE A 166 14.30 -1.02 29.21
N GLU A 167 14.47 -0.59 30.47
CA GLU A 167 14.96 -1.45 31.53
C GLU A 167 13.98 -2.59 31.81
N ARG A 168 12.68 -2.27 31.96
CA ARG A 168 11.64 -3.24 32.27
C ARG A 168 11.31 -4.18 31.12
N ARG A 169 11.60 -3.80 29.87
CA ARG A 169 11.53 -4.72 28.72
C ARG A 169 12.34 -6.00 28.95
N ARG A 170 13.45 -5.92 29.67
CA ARG A 170 14.36 -7.08 29.92
C ARG A 170 13.73 -8.19 30.75
N GLU A 171 12.66 -7.89 31.49
CA GLU A 171 11.91 -8.87 32.28
C GLU A 171 11.11 -9.85 31.39
N PHE A 172 10.96 -9.57 30.09
CA PHE A 172 10.15 -10.34 29.15
C PHE A 172 11.00 -11.06 28.10
N SER A 173 10.62 -12.29 27.77
CA SER A 173 11.12 -12.93 26.55
C SER A 173 10.59 -12.21 25.30
N THR A 174 11.23 -12.40 24.15
CA THR A 174 10.81 -11.75 22.90
C THR A 174 9.40 -12.15 22.47
N ASP A 175 9.00 -13.41 22.66
CA ASP A 175 7.64 -13.85 22.32
C ASP A 175 6.57 -13.32 23.30
N GLU A 176 6.86 -13.31 24.62
CA GLU A 176 5.99 -12.64 25.59
C GLU A 176 5.84 -11.15 25.26
N TRP A 177 6.92 -10.50 24.85
CA TRP A 177 6.91 -9.09 24.49
C TRP A 177 6.11 -8.80 23.22
N ILE A 178 6.20 -9.65 22.19
CA ILE A 178 5.35 -9.55 21.00
C ILE A 178 3.87 -9.59 21.38
N ASP A 179 3.48 -10.48 22.29
CA ASP A 179 2.10 -10.59 22.76
C ASP A 179 1.66 -9.36 23.56
N VAL A 180 2.55 -8.79 24.38
CA VAL A 180 2.32 -7.51 25.07
C VAL A 180 2.07 -6.38 24.07
N LEU A 181 2.88 -6.28 23.00
CA LEU A 181 2.74 -5.24 21.99
C LEU A 181 1.44 -5.40 21.20
N VAL A 182 1.08 -6.63 20.79
CA VAL A 182 -0.17 -6.91 20.06
C VAL A 182 -1.39 -6.58 20.92
N ASN A 183 -1.39 -6.96 22.21
CA ASN A 183 -2.42 -6.59 23.17
C ASN A 183 -2.52 -5.07 23.37
N SER A 184 -1.37 -4.40 23.49
CA SER A 184 -1.32 -2.93 23.61
C SER A 184 -1.88 -2.24 22.37
N CYS A 185 -1.76 -2.88 21.21
CA CYS A 185 -2.39 -2.45 19.96
C CYS A 185 -3.86 -2.84 19.80
N GLY A 186 -4.47 -3.44 20.84
CA GLY A 186 -5.90 -3.73 20.93
C GLY A 186 -6.35 -5.04 20.31
N LEU A 187 -5.45 -5.92 19.87
CA LEU A 187 -5.80 -7.24 19.34
C LEU A 187 -5.40 -8.36 20.30
N ASP A 188 -6.14 -9.46 20.24
CA ASP A 188 -5.86 -10.67 21.00
C ASP A 188 -4.79 -11.52 20.30
N PRO A 189 -3.62 -11.75 20.92
CA PRO A 189 -2.56 -12.56 20.32
C PRO A 189 -2.85 -14.08 20.30
N GLU A 190 -3.79 -14.60 21.09
CA GLU A 190 -4.00 -16.06 21.22
C GLU A 190 -4.44 -16.71 19.89
N GLY A 191 -5.24 -15.99 19.09
CA GLY A 191 -5.71 -16.43 17.78
C GLY A 191 -4.75 -16.19 16.61
N MET A 192 -3.54 -15.68 16.86
CA MET A 192 -2.59 -15.27 15.82
C MET A 192 -1.34 -16.14 15.83
N THR A 193 -0.85 -16.51 14.65
CA THR A 193 0.50 -17.08 14.51
C THR A 193 1.57 -16.01 14.78
N ARG A 194 2.78 -16.42 15.16
CA ARG A 194 3.92 -15.50 15.34
C ARG A 194 4.15 -14.61 14.13
N ARG A 195 4.01 -15.16 12.91
CA ARG A 195 4.11 -14.40 11.65
C ARG A 195 3.04 -13.31 11.54
N GLN A 196 1.78 -13.65 11.82
CA GLN A 196 0.68 -12.67 11.79
C GLN A 196 0.87 -11.57 12.83
N LYS A 197 1.38 -11.90 14.03
CA LYS A 197 1.71 -10.91 15.07
C LYS A 197 2.77 -9.94 14.58
N LEU A 198 3.86 -10.43 14.00
CA LEU A 198 4.93 -9.60 13.46
C LEU A 198 4.46 -8.71 12.30
N LEU A 199 3.68 -9.26 11.35
CA LEU A 199 3.09 -8.49 10.26
C LEU A 199 2.16 -7.39 10.78
N TYR A 200 1.35 -7.67 11.81
CA TYR A 200 0.52 -6.66 12.44
C TYR A 200 1.35 -5.55 13.10
N LEU A 201 2.41 -5.91 13.82
CA LEU A 201 3.33 -4.96 14.44
C LEU A 201 4.14 -4.13 13.43
N CYS A 202 4.32 -4.59 12.19
CA CYS A 202 4.91 -3.77 11.13
C CYS A 202 4.12 -2.47 10.87
N ARG A 203 2.81 -2.41 11.19
CA ARG A 203 2.02 -1.17 11.13
C ARG A 203 2.50 -0.11 12.13
N CYS A 204 3.24 -0.47 13.18
CA CYS A 204 3.83 0.47 14.13
C CYS A 204 5.16 1.05 13.65
N ILE A 205 5.82 0.46 12.64
CA ILE A 205 7.13 0.94 12.13
C ILE A 205 7.09 2.43 11.74
N PRO A 206 6.08 2.93 10.99
CA PRO A 206 5.93 4.34 10.68
C PRO A 206 5.90 5.27 11.90
N LEU A 207 5.47 4.76 13.07
CA LEU A 207 5.33 5.51 14.32
C LEU A 207 6.64 5.55 15.10
N VAL A 208 7.47 4.49 15.05
CA VAL A 208 8.75 4.42 15.79
C VAL A 208 9.99 4.78 14.96
N GLU A 209 9.86 4.91 13.65
CA GLU A 209 10.97 5.27 12.76
C GLU A 209 10.57 6.39 11.82
N THR A 210 11.52 7.29 11.54
CA THR A 210 11.28 8.49 10.74
C THR A 210 11.26 8.16 9.25
N ASN A 211 10.36 8.82 8.50
CA ASN A 211 10.29 8.74 7.04
C ASN A 211 10.24 7.30 6.50
N VAL A 212 9.48 6.39 7.14
CA VAL A 212 9.26 5.05 6.59
C VAL A 212 8.03 5.03 5.69
N ASN A 213 8.24 4.91 4.39
CA ASN A 213 7.15 4.88 3.42
C ASN A 213 6.67 3.45 3.19
N MET A 214 5.42 3.14 3.48
CA MET A 214 4.86 1.78 3.38
C MET A 214 3.57 1.76 2.57
N VAL A 215 3.30 0.63 1.92
CA VAL A 215 1.98 0.33 1.36
C VAL A 215 1.40 -0.90 2.06
N GLU A 216 0.09 -0.89 2.30
CA GLU A 216 -0.67 -2.04 2.73
C GLU A 216 -1.95 -2.12 1.89
N LEU A 217 -2.03 -3.14 1.02
CA LEU A 217 -3.27 -3.48 0.32
C LEU A 217 -3.75 -4.83 0.84
N ALA A 218 -4.98 -4.83 1.37
CA ALA A 218 -5.54 -5.99 2.04
C ALA A 218 -7.05 -6.14 1.75
N PRO A 219 -7.63 -7.33 2.00
CA PRO A 219 -9.08 -7.50 2.04
C PRO A 219 -9.77 -6.51 2.98
N ARG A 220 -11.08 -6.35 2.80
CA ARG A 220 -11.91 -5.60 3.75
C ARG A 220 -11.84 -6.25 5.13
N GLU A 221 -12.04 -5.43 6.17
CA GLU A 221 -12.17 -5.86 7.58
C GLU A 221 -10.86 -6.36 8.24
N THR A 222 -9.68 -6.07 7.69
CA THR A 222 -8.38 -6.40 8.32
C THR A 222 -7.85 -5.32 9.27
N GLY A 223 -8.64 -4.28 9.56
CA GLY A 223 -8.25 -3.21 10.47
C GLY A 223 -7.11 -2.31 9.97
N LYS A 224 -6.90 -2.20 8.65
CA LYS A 224 -5.76 -1.49 8.03
C LYS A 224 -5.51 -0.10 8.64
N THR A 225 -6.57 0.67 8.84
CA THR A 225 -6.50 2.03 9.38
C THR A 225 -6.73 2.11 10.89
N TYR A 226 -7.20 1.01 11.50
CA TYR A 226 -7.62 0.97 12.89
C TYR A 226 -6.48 1.34 13.84
N LEU A 227 -5.28 0.79 13.60
CA LEU A 227 -4.10 1.03 14.42
C LEU A 227 -3.75 2.52 14.47
N TYR A 228 -3.68 3.17 13.30
CA TYR A 228 -3.28 4.57 13.19
C TYR A 228 -4.31 5.53 13.78
N ARG A 229 -5.62 5.22 13.71
CA ARG A 229 -6.67 6.07 14.30
C ARG A 229 -6.72 6.00 15.82
N ASN A 230 -6.37 4.85 16.39
CA ASN A 230 -6.66 4.55 17.79
C ASN A 230 -5.42 4.56 18.68
N ILE A 231 -4.21 4.32 18.15
CA ILE A 231 -3.02 4.20 19.00
C ILE A 231 -2.23 5.50 19.09
N SER A 232 -2.17 6.30 18.03
CA SER A 232 -1.29 7.47 18.00
C SER A 232 -1.98 8.72 17.50
N TYR A 233 -2.00 9.77 18.33
CA TYR A 233 -2.43 11.11 17.92
C TYR A 233 -1.36 11.87 17.10
N TYR A 234 -0.13 11.34 17.02
CA TYR A 234 0.87 11.80 16.06
C TYR A 234 0.63 11.25 14.65
N ALA A 235 -0.29 10.29 14.48
CA ALA A 235 -0.72 9.82 13.18
C ALA A 235 -1.92 10.63 12.68
N HIS A 236 -1.90 11.03 11.41
CA HIS A 236 -3.05 11.65 10.75
C HIS A 236 -3.55 10.76 9.62
N VAL A 237 -4.83 10.39 9.69
CA VAL A 237 -5.49 9.57 8.69
C VAL A 237 -6.33 10.45 7.77
N LEU A 238 -5.97 10.47 6.50
CA LEU A 238 -6.71 11.13 5.43
C LEU A 238 -7.71 10.13 4.85
N SER A 239 -9.01 10.41 4.98
CA SER A 239 -10.09 9.58 4.42
C SER A 239 -10.99 10.39 3.51
N GLY A 240 -11.23 9.88 2.28
CA GLY A 240 -12.40 10.23 1.46
C GLY A 240 -12.60 11.71 1.11
N GLY A 241 -11.55 12.53 1.04
CA GLY A 241 -11.65 13.95 0.71
C GLY A 241 -10.50 14.45 -0.17
N LYS A 242 -10.67 15.63 -0.80
CA LYS A 242 -9.65 16.27 -1.64
C LYS A 242 -8.41 16.63 -0.82
N ALA A 243 -7.48 15.69 -0.64
CA ALA A 243 -6.19 15.97 -0.04
C ALA A 243 -5.42 16.93 -0.96
N THR A 244 -5.09 18.10 -0.45
CA THR A 244 -4.36 19.12 -1.22
C THR A 244 -2.88 19.11 -0.85
N PRO A 245 -1.97 19.44 -1.78
CA PRO A 245 -0.56 19.64 -1.44
C PRO A 245 -0.34 20.69 -0.35
N ALA A 246 -1.28 21.63 -0.17
CA ALA A 246 -1.22 22.64 0.88
C ALA A 246 -1.47 22.08 2.29
N GLN A 247 -2.39 21.12 2.42
CA GLN A 247 -2.63 20.42 3.69
C GLN A 247 -1.46 19.52 4.07
N LEU A 248 -0.81 18.90 3.09
CA LEU A 248 0.27 17.95 3.35
C LEU A 248 1.64 18.61 3.58
N PHE A 249 1.98 19.63 2.79
CA PHE A 249 3.33 20.20 2.77
C PHE A 249 3.40 21.61 3.35
N ILE A 250 2.96 22.61 2.58
CA ILE A 250 2.91 23.99 3.06
C ILE A 250 1.79 24.73 2.35
N ASN A 251 1.05 25.51 3.13
CA ASN A 251 0.08 26.45 2.62
C ASN A 251 0.79 27.75 2.24
N LEU A 252 0.84 28.05 0.94
CA LEU A 252 1.56 29.20 0.40
C LEU A 252 0.92 30.55 0.78
N ASN A 253 -0.35 30.58 1.19
CA ASN A 253 -1.04 31.82 1.54
C ASN A 253 -0.67 32.31 2.94
N ASN A 254 -0.43 31.40 3.89
CA ASN A 254 -0.14 31.74 5.28
C ASN A 254 1.20 31.19 5.81
N GLY A 255 1.93 30.43 4.99
CA GLY A 255 3.21 29.83 5.37
C GLY A 255 3.11 28.65 6.35
N ARG A 256 1.89 28.20 6.70
CA ARG A 256 1.69 27.12 7.67
C ARG A 256 2.20 25.80 7.10
N ILE A 257 3.01 25.10 7.90
CA ILE A 257 3.51 23.75 7.62
C ILE A 257 2.33 22.77 7.68
N GLY A 258 2.26 21.88 6.71
CA GLY A 258 1.24 20.84 6.58
C GLY A 258 1.56 19.59 7.40
N GLU A 259 0.69 18.59 7.31
CA GLU A 259 0.71 17.39 8.15
C GLU A 259 2.07 16.67 8.15
N VAL A 260 2.75 16.59 7.00
CA VAL A 260 4.04 15.89 6.87
C VAL A 260 5.13 16.51 7.76
N GLY A 261 5.04 17.82 8.05
CA GLY A 261 6.02 18.51 8.88
C GLY A 261 5.71 18.53 10.38
N VAL A 262 4.53 18.05 10.80
CA VAL A 262 4.10 18.11 12.21
C VAL A 262 3.64 16.75 12.78
N ARG A 263 3.49 15.73 11.92
CA ARG A 263 3.04 14.38 12.30
C ARG A 263 4.17 13.37 12.26
N ASP A 264 3.99 12.24 12.95
CA ASP A 264 4.89 11.09 12.85
C ASP A 264 4.56 10.19 11.66
N ALA A 265 3.27 10.07 11.34
CA ALA A 265 2.79 9.31 10.20
C ALA A 265 1.58 10.00 9.54
N VAL A 266 1.57 10.01 8.21
CA VAL A 266 0.43 10.44 7.40
C VAL A 266 -0.07 9.24 6.61
N VAL A 267 -1.32 8.85 6.88
CA VAL A 267 -1.94 7.63 6.35
C VAL A 267 -2.99 8.01 5.33
N PHE A 268 -2.83 7.52 4.11
CA PHE A 268 -3.78 7.68 3.03
C PHE A 268 -4.72 6.48 3.01
N ASP A 269 -5.91 6.65 3.58
CA ASP A 269 -6.96 5.64 3.60
C ASP A 269 -7.84 5.74 2.35
N GLU A 270 -8.25 4.60 1.82
CA GLU A 270 -9.02 4.50 0.57
C GLU A 270 -8.40 5.31 -0.57
N ILE A 271 -7.08 5.21 -0.75
CA ILE A 271 -6.35 6.03 -1.73
C ILE A 271 -6.93 5.94 -3.16
N ALA A 272 -7.51 4.79 -3.52
CA ALA A 272 -8.21 4.56 -4.78
C ALA A 272 -9.35 5.56 -5.07
N ASN A 273 -10.00 6.09 -4.03
CA ASN A 273 -11.18 6.97 -4.13
C ASN A 273 -10.84 8.46 -3.89
N THR A 274 -9.55 8.82 -3.76
CA THR A 274 -9.14 10.17 -3.39
C THR A 274 -8.91 11.06 -4.63
N ASP A 275 -9.71 12.12 -4.78
CA ASP A 275 -9.57 13.09 -5.88
C ASP A 275 -8.49 14.14 -5.59
N PHE A 276 -7.45 14.19 -6.44
CA PHE A 276 -6.40 15.21 -6.38
C PHE A 276 -6.55 16.24 -7.51
N LYS A 277 -6.50 17.54 -7.18
CA LYS A 277 -6.60 18.64 -8.16
C LYS A 277 -5.41 18.72 -9.13
N ASP A 278 -4.21 18.34 -8.68
CA ASP A 278 -2.99 18.29 -9.48
C ASP A 278 -2.13 17.08 -9.05
N PRO A 279 -2.45 15.88 -9.55
CA PRO A 279 -1.80 14.65 -9.10
C PRO A 279 -0.31 14.60 -9.46
N ARG A 280 0.10 15.17 -10.61
CA ARG A 280 1.50 15.08 -11.08
C ARG A 280 2.43 15.93 -10.22
N SER A 281 2.06 17.18 -9.92
CA SER A 281 2.85 18.02 -9.03
C SER A 281 2.93 17.42 -7.62
N PHE A 282 1.83 16.88 -7.14
CA PHE A 282 1.76 16.22 -5.84
C PHE A 282 2.76 15.06 -5.72
N VAL A 283 2.76 14.14 -6.69
CA VAL A 283 3.66 12.98 -6.73
C VAL A 283 5.12 13.41 -6.81
N SER A 284 5.44 14.45 -7.58
CA SER A 284 6.81 14.96 -7.67
C SER A 284 7.33 15.49 -6.32
N ILE A 285 6.50 16.22 -5.57
CA ILE A 285 6.88 16.71 -4.23
C ILE A 285 7.06 15.53 -3.27
N MET A 286 6.17 14.55 -3.32
CA MET A 286 6.28 13.33 -2.51
C MET A 286 7.56 12.55 -2.82
N GLN A 287 7.94 12.41 -4.09
CA GLN A 287 9.16 11.71 -4.48
C GLN A 287 10.41 12.39 -3.89
N GLY A 288 10.47 13.72 -3.92
CA GLY A 288 11.55 14.47 -3.25
C GLY A 288 11.54 14.22 -1.74
N TYR A 289 10.37 14.36 -1.11
CA TYR A 289 10.21 14.16 0.33
C TYR A 289 10.58 12.75 0.81
N MET A 290 10.10 11.71 0.13
CA MET A 290 10.38 10.31 0.46
C MET A 290 11.87 9.96 0.31
N GLN A 291 12.61 10.71 -0.51
CA GLN A 291 14.03 10.49 -0.73
C GLN A 291 14.89 11.26 0.30
N ASP A 292 14.55 12.51 0.56
CA ASP A 292 15.45 13.42 1.28
C ASP A 292 14.91 13.87 2.64
N SER A 293 13.70 13.41 3.04
CA SER A 293 12.97 13.90 4.22
C SER A 293 12.77 15.43 4.20
N LYS A 294 12.80 16.01 3.00
CA LYS A 294 12.76 17.45 2.76
C LYS A 294 11.82 17.74 1.62
N PHE A 295 11.12 18.86 1.70
CA PHE A 295 10.34 19.36 0.58
C PHE A 295 10.54 20.85 0.39
N SER A 296 10.53 21.27 -0.88
CA SER A 296 10.62 22.67 -1.28
C SER A 296 9.33 23.08 -1.96
N ARG A 297 8.67 24.11 -1.44
CA ARG A 297 7.53 24.74 -2.12
C ARG A 297 7.58 26.25 -1.86
N GLY A 298 7.89 27.02 -2.90
CA GLY A 298 8.26 28.43 -2.79
C GLY A 298 9.78 28.59 -2.59
N LYS A 299 10.21 29.49 -1.68
CA LYS A 299 11.64 29.81 -1.45
C LYS A 299 12.27 29.12 -0.23
N LYS A 300 11.53 28.28 0.50
CA LYS A 300 12.01 27.62 1.73
C LYS A 300 12.06 26.10 1.53
N GLU A 301 13.16 25.49 1.94
CA GLU A 301 13.30 24.04 2.13
C GLU A 301 12.95 23.72 3.59
N ILE A 302 12.06 22.75 3.80
CA ILE A 302 11.61 22.34 5.12
C ILE A 302 12.00 20.88 5.33
N LEU A 303 12.68 20.61 6.45
CA LEU A 303 12.96 19.26 6.94
C LEU A 303 11.73 18.74 7.68
N ALA A 304 11.35 17.50 7.40
CA ALA A 304 10.18 16.85 7.98
C ALA A 304 10.43 15.35 8.14
N PHE A 305 9.76 14.71 9.10
CA PHE A 305 10.09 13.35 9.52
C PHE A 305 8.93 12.36 9.44
N ALA A 306 7.74 12.80 9.02
CA ALA A 306 6.58 11.94 8.91
C ALA A 306 6.80 10.77 7.95
N SER A 307 6.35 9.59 8.38
CA SER A 307 6.25 8.41 7.53
C SER A 307 4.99 8.49 6.66
N LEU A 308 5.04 8.02 5.41
CA LEU A 308 3.86 7.98 4.53
C LEU A 308 3.34 6.55 4.41
N VAL A 309 2.06 6.33 4.72
CA VAL A 309 1.45 5.00 4.66
C VAL A 309 0.29 5.02 3.67
N PHE A 310 0.31 4.16 2.66
CA PHE A 310 -0.73 4.03 1.65
C PHE A 310 -1.56 2.79 1.92
N VAL A 311 -2.85 2.99 2.20
CA VAL A 311 -3.75 1.92 2.60
C VAL A 311 -4.85 1.78 1.55
N GLY A 312 -5.09 0.53 1.13
CA GLY A 312 -6.07 0.24 0.09
C GLY A 312 -6.69 -1.15 0.20
N ASN A 313 -7.70 -1.37 -0.65
CA ASN A 313 -8.36 -2.67 -0.74
C ASN A 313 -7.73 -3.52 -1.85
N LEU A 314 -7.56 -4.80 -1.57
CA LEU A 314 -7.10 -5.81 -2.52
C LEU A 314 -8.04 -7.00 -2.44
N ASP A 315 -8.44 -7.53 -3.60
CA ASP A 315 -9.21 -8.77 -3.65
C ASP A 315 -8.29 -9.98 -3.52
N VAL A 316 -8.78 -11.01 -2.85
CA VAL A 316 -8.04 -12.25 -2.57
C VAL A 316 -8.79 -13.47 -3.08
N GLN A 317 -8.04 -14.51 -3.41
CA GLN A 317 -8.53 -15.84 -3.77
C GLN A 317 -7.81 -16.85 -2.86
N GLY A 318 -8.53 -17.41 -1.89
CA GLY A 318 -7.91 -18.12 -0.78
C GLY A 318 -7.05 -17.17 0.06
N ASP A 319 -5.81 -17.60 0.35
CA ASP A 319 -4.85 -16.81 1.15
C ASP A 319 -3.93 -15.94 0.28
N MET A 320 -4.26 -15.74 -0.99
CA MET A 320 -3.41 -15.07 -1.98
C MET A 320 -4.14 -13.91 -2.68
N PRO A 321 -3.43 -12.88 -3.15
CA PRO A 321 -4.01 -11.86 -4.04
C PRO A 321 -4.69 -12.47 -5.27
N HIS A 322 -5.89 -11.97 -5.60
CA HIS A 322 -6.68 -12.48 -6.71
C HIS A 322 -5.92 -12.40 -8.03
N GLU A 323 -5.96 -13.46 -8.84
CA GLU A 323 -5.18 -13.64 -10.08
C GLU A 323 -5.36 -12.54 -11.17
N LYS A 324 -6.36 -11.68 -10.99
CA LYS A 324 -6.68 -10.58 -11.91
C LYS A 324 -5.63 -9.47 -11.93
N TYR A 325 -4.90 -9.27 -10.84
CA TYR A 325 -3.92 -8.19 -10.72
C TYR A 325 -2.58 -8.60 -11.35
N TYR A 326 -2.15 -8.04 -12.46
CA TYR A 326 -0.83 -8.35 -13.03
C TYR A 326 0.31 -8.00 -12.05
N HIS A 327 0.24 -6.83 -11.40
CA HIS A 327 1.10 -6.48 -10.28
C HIS A 327 0.31 -6.01 -9.06
N LEU A 328 0.90 -6.14 -7.87
CA LEU A 328 0.22 -5.84 -6.61
C LEU A 328 -0.12 -4.36 -6.42
N PHE A 329 0.55 -3.44 -7.11
CA PHE A 329 0.25 -1.99 -7.04
C PHE A 329 -0.97 -1.54 -7.85
N GLU A 330 -1.62 -2.41 -8.62
CA GLU A 330 -2.77 -2.03 -9.48
C GLU A 330 -3.96 -1.39 -8.76
N PRO A 331 -4.29 -1.75 -7.50
CA PRO A 331 -5.36 -1.07 -6.78
C PRO A 331 -5.06 0.39 -6.42
N LEU A 332 -3.80 0.85 -6.54
CA LEU A 332 -3.48 2.26 -6.37
C LEU A 332 -3.98 3.08 -7.56
N PRO A 333 -4.33 4.36 -7.39
CA PRO A 333 -4.61 5.25 -8.51
C PRO A 333 -3.46 5.33 -9.53
N ASP A 334 -3.78 5.46 -10.81
CA ASP A 334 -2.80 5.53 -11.92
C ASP A 334 -1.68 6.54 -11.69
N PHE A 335 -1.98 7.69 -11.07
CA PHE A 335 -0.97 8.71 -10.81
C PHE A 335 0.05 8.32 -9.72
N LEU A 336 -0.26 7.34 -8.86
CA LEU A 336 0.67 6.74 -7.89
C LEU A 336 1.39 5.51 -8.45
N GLN A 337 0.91 4.92 -9.54
CA GLN A 337 1.57 3.81 -10.23
C GLN A 337 2.77 4.28 -11.08
N VAL A 338 3.53 5.24 -10.56
CA VAL A 338 4.73 5.79 -11.19
C VAL A 338 5.94 5.08 -10.62
N ILE A 339 6.74 4.45 -11.48
CA ILE A 339 7.96 3.71 -11.13
C ILE A 339 8.83 4.44 -10.10
N ALA A 340 9.18 5.70 -10.37
CA ALA A 340 10.02 6.49 -9.48
C ALA A 340 9.39 6.71 -8.09
N PHE A 341 8.06 6.75 -7.99
CA PHE A 341 7.36 6.82 -6.71
C PHE A 341 7.37 5.46 -6.01
N LEU A 342 7.00 4.38 -6.71
CA LEU A 342 6.95 3.02 -6.17
C LEU A 342 8.32 2.56 -5.64
N ASP A 343 9.41 2.92 -6.33
CA ASP A 343 10.78 2.58 -5.91
C ASP A 343 11.21 3.25 -4.59
N ARG A 344 10.50 4.31 -4.16
CA ARG A 344 10.71 4.97 -2.86
C ARG A 344 9.86 4.38 -1.74
N ILE A 345 9.02 3.39 -2.01
CA ILE A 345 8.31 2.63 -0.98
C ILE A 345 9.28 1.66 -0.32
N HIS A 346 9.45 1.78 0.99
CA HIS A 346 10.37 0.94 1.76
C HIS A 346 9.84 -0.48 1.98
N GLY A 347 8.52 -0.65 2.11
CA GLY A 347 7.93 -1.97 2.32
C GLY A 347 6.51 -2.09 1.80
N TYR A 348 6.20 -3.25 1.23
CA TYR A 348 4.85 -3.70 0.93
C TYR A 348 4.42 -4.70 2.01
N LEU A 349 3.48 -4.30 2.86
CA LEU A 349 2.92 -5.16 3.90
C LEU A 349 1.84 -6.09 3.30
N PRO A 350 2.01 -7.43 3.35
CA PRO A 350 1.03 -8.40 2.83
C PRO A 350 -0.19 -8.48 3.77
N GLY A 351 -1.05 -7.46 3.71
CA GLY A 351 -2.20 -7.35 4.60
C GLY A 351 -3.24 -8.46 4.42
N TRP A 352 -3.18 -9.24 3.34
CA TRP A 352 -4.01 -10.43 3.15
C TRP A 352 -3.67 -11.59 4.09
N GLU A 353 -2.47 -11.61 4.67
CA GLU A 353 -2.09 -12.61 5.69
C GLU A 353 -2.61 -12.23 7.09
N ILE A 354 -2.96 -10.95 7.30
CA ILE A 354 -3.52 -10.47 8.57
C ILE A 354 -4.98 -10.92 8.65
N PRO A 355 -5.37 -11.63 9.73
CA PRO A 355 -6.72 -12.16 9.86
C PRO A 355 -7.75 -11.03 9.87
N LYS A 356 -8.94 -11.32 9.32
CA LYS A 356 -10.07 -10.40 9.42
C LYS A 356 -10.46 -10.22 10.88
N LEU A 357 -10.78 -8.98 11.24
CA LEU A 357 -11.23 -8.63 12.58
C LEU A 357 -12.65 -9.15 12.80
N ALA A 358 -12.79 -10.01 13.79
CA ALA A 358 -14.06 -10.46 14.33
C ALA A 358 -14.23 -9.95 15.77
N PRO A 359 -15.43 -10.00 16.38
CA PRO A 359 -15.64 -9.53 17.75
C PRO A 359 -14.73 -10.18 18.80
N ASN A 360 -14.26 -11.41 18.56
CA ASN A 360 -13.32 -12.12 19.42
C ASN A 360 -11.84 -11.78 19.13
N SER A 361 -11.53 -11.01 18.08
CA SER A 361 -10.17 -10.60 17.73
C SER A 361 -9.62 -9.48 18.62
N TYR A 362 -10.47 -8.79 19.38
CA TYR A 362 -10.05 -7.69 20.24
C TYR A 362 -9.47 -8.18 21.56
N SER A 363 -8.42 -7.51 22.03
CA SER A 363 -7.73 -7.86 23.28
C SER A 363 -8.67 -7.84 24.47
N LYS A 364 -8.57 -8.89 25.31
CA LYS A 364 -9.28 -9.04 26.59
C LYS A 364 -8.33 -9.04 27.78
N ASP A 365 -7.06 -8.71 27.54
CA ASP A 365 -6.00 -8.79 28.52
C ASP A 365 -5.42 -7.39 28.81
N TYR A 366 -4.46 -7.30 29.73
CA TYR A 366 -3.68 -6.12 29.97
C TYR A 366 -2.81 -5.78 28.76
N GLY A 367 -2.88 -4.52 28.35
CA GLY A 367 -1.95 -3.89 27.44
C GLY A 367 -1.56 -2.52 27.97
N PHE A 368 -0.55 -1.89 27.38
CA PHE A 368 -0.19 -0.52 27.75
C PHE A 368 -1.37 0.43 27.53
N ILE A 369 -1.47 1.43 28.42
CA ILE A 369 -2.36 2.57 28.21
C ILE A 369 -1.96 3.23 26.90
N THR A 370 -2.94 3.52 26.04
CA THR A 370 -2.71 3.99 24.68
C THR A 370 -1.83 5.24 24.62
N ASP A 371 -2.06 6.24 25.48
CA ASP A 371 -1.24 7.46 25.50
C ASP A 371 0.21 7.19 25.92
N TYR A 372 0.40 6.37 26.95
CA TYR A 372 1.73 5.97 27.38
C TYR A 372 2.49 5.27 26.24
N PHE A 373 1.84 4.34 25.56
CA PHE A 373 2.45 3.62 24.45
C PHE A 373 2.70 4.50 23.22
N CYS A 374 1.78 5.42 22.91
CA CYS A 374 1.94 6.43 21.86
C CYS A 374 3.21 7.26 22.07
N GLU A 375 3.40 7.78 23.27
CA GLU A 375 4.53 8.62 23.62
C GLU A 375 5.85 7.84 23.65
N ILE A 376 5.84 6.60 24.14
CA ILE A 376 7.00 5.70 24.03
C ILE A 376 7.39 5.52 22.56
N MET A 377 6.42 5.25 21.67
CA MET A 377 6.73 5.12 20.24
C MET A 377 7.29 6.41 19.64
N HIS A 378 6.75 7.58 20.03
CA HIS A 378 7.25 8.88 19.59
C HIS A 378 8.70 9.10 20.02
N GLU A 379 9.04 8.85 21.29
CA GLU A 379 10.41 9.03 21.78
C GLU A 379 11.40 7.99 21.20
N LEU A 380 10.95 6.76 20.94
CA LEU A 380 11.75 5.73 20.26
C LEU A 380 12.22 6.17 18.86
N ARG A 381 11.55 7.12 18.20
CA ARG A 381 11.99 7.69 16.92
C ARG A 381 13.38 8.31 16.98
N ARG A 382 13.79 8.81 18.16
CA ARG A 382 15.07 9.48 18.40
C ARG A 382 16.20 8.53 18.76
N VAL A 383 15.89 7.28 19.08
CA VAL A 383 16.88 6.26 19.46
C VAL A 383 17.52 5.68 18.19
N ASP A 384 18.83 5.44 18.20
CA ASP A 384 19.53 4.68 17.16
C ASP A 384 20.01 3.32 17.71
N LEU A 385 19.32 2.25 17.30
CA LEU A 385 19.70 0.86 17.63
C LEU A 385 20.37 0.16 16.45
N LEU A 386 20.14 0.64 15.23
CA LEU A 386 20.68 0.03 14.02
C LEU A 386 22.20 0.20 13.99
N GLY A 387 22.72 1.34 14.41
CA GLY A 387 24.16 1.61 14.47
C GLY A 387 24.95 0.54 15.23
N ALA A 388 24.40 0.03 16.34
CA ALA A 388 25.04 -0.98 17.18
C ALA A 388 25.12 -2.37 16.51
N VAL A 389 24.20 -2.69 15.59
CA VAL A 389 24.14 -4.00 14.92
C VAL A 389 24.53 -3.96 13.45
N ARG A 390 24.73 -2.78 12.87
CA ARG A 390 25.00 -2.60 11.42
C ARG A 390 26.23 -3.38 10.93
N SER A 391 27.24 -3.55 11.77
CA SER A 391 28.46 -4.30 11.43
C SER A 391 28.26 -5.81 11.42
N ARG A 392 27.14 -6.34 11.93
CA ARG A 392 26.86 -7.78 12.02
C ARG A 392 26.28 -8.36 10.73
N PHE A 393 25.85 -7.53 9.78
CA PHE A 393 25.24 -8.02 8.54
C PHE A 393 25.50 -7.10 7.35
N ASP A 394 25.32 -7.64 6.14
CA ASP A 394 25.23 -6.88 4.89
C ASP A 394 23.97 -7.26 4.12
N VAL A 395 23.31 -6.29 3.51
CA VAL A 395 22.18 -6.56 2.59
C VAL A 395 22.76 -6.90 1.23
N VAL A 396 22.41 -8.07 0.71
CA VAL A 396 23.02 -8.66 -0.48
C VAL A 396 21.96 -9.18 -1.45
N ASP A 397 22.36 -9.30 -2.72
CA ASP A 397 21.57 -10.02 -3.72
C ASP A 397 22.06 -11.46 -3.74
N HIS A 398 21.25 -12.37 -3.22
CA HIS A 398 21.54 -13.80 -3.18
C HIS A 398 21.70 -14.40 -4.58
N ALA A 399 20.98 -13.87 -5.57
CA ALA A 399 21.06 -14.32 -6.95
C ALA A 399 22.34 -13.83 -7.68
N ARG A 400 23.15 -12.96 -7.05
CA ARG A 400 24.41 -12.41 -7.57
C ARG A 400 24.28 -11.83 -8.98
N ARG A 401 23.21 -11.08 -9.25
CA ARG A 401 22.99 -10.40 -10.53
C ARG A 401 23.92 -9.20 -10.70
N ALA A 402 24.10 -8.76 -11.95
CA ALA A 402 25.07 -7.72 -12.30
C ALA A 402 24.78 -6.35 -11.66
N HIS A 403 23.50 -5.95 -11.54
CA HIS A 403 23.12 -4.67 -10.92
C HIS A 403 22.96 -4.77 -9.39
N GLY A 404 22.70 -5.96 -8.85
CA GLY A 404 22.64 -6.24 -7.41
C GLY A 404 21.64 -5.39 -6.61
N VAL A 405 21.94 -5.18 -5.33
CA VAL A 405 21.11 -4.41 -4.38
C VAL A 405 21.36 -2.91 -4.55
N SER A 406 20.31 -2.14 -4.85
CA SER A 406 20.42 -0.69 -5.00
C SER A 406 20.56 0.04 -3.64
N GLY A 407 20.98 1.31 -3.67
CA GLY A 407 21.00 2.14 -2.46
C GLY A 407 19.61 2.36 -1.84
N ARG A 408 18.55 2.32 -2.65
CA ARG A 408 17.16 2.40 -2.17
C ARG A 408 16.73 1.12 -1.48
N ASP A 409 17.15 -0.04 -1.99
CA ASP A 409 16.91 -1.33 -1.35
C ASP A 409 17.59 -1.40 0.01
N GLN A 410 18.86 -1.01 0.09
CA GLN A 410 19.58 -0.94 1.36
C GLN A 410 18.85 -0.02 2.35
N ARG A 411 18.49 1.20 1.93
CA ARG A 411 17.78 2.15 2.80
C ARG A 411 16.45 1.58 3.31
N ALA A 412 15.67 0.96 2.43
CA ALA A 412 14.38 0.38 2.75
C ALA A 412 14.49 -0.73 3.81
N VAL A 413 15.43 -1.67 3.62
CA VAL A 413 15.69 -2.75 4.58
C VAL A 413 16.16 -2.16 5.91
N MET A 414 17.12 -1.22 5.89
CA MET A 414 17.66 -0.60 7.10
C MET A 414 16.60 0.17 7.91
N LYS A 415 15.73 0.94 7.26
CA LYS A 415 14.64 1.67 7.92
C LYS A 415 13.64 0.73 8.58
N THR A 416 13.28 -0.36 7.90
CA THR A 416 12.36 -1.36 8.41
C THR A 416 12.98 -2.14 9.58
N THR A 417 14.25 -2.54 9.45
CA THR A 417 15.02 -3.20 10.51
C THR A 417 15.15 -2.30 11.75
N SER A 418 15.45 -1.00 11.56
CA SER A 418 15.50 -0.02 12.66
C SER A 418 14.17 0.05 13.42
N GLY A 419 13.04 0.17 12.71
CA GLY A 419 11.72 0.20 13.34
C GLY A 419 11.38 -1.08 14.11
N LEU A 420 11.68 -2.25 13.53
CA LEU A 420 11.48 -3.53 14.21
C LEU A 420 12.37 -3.71 15.43
N LEU A 421 13.64 -3.29 15.38
CA LEU A 421 14.54 -3.31 16.53
C LEU A 421 14.00 -2.42 17.66
N LYS A 422 13.52 -1.21 17.35
CA LYS A 422 12.93 -0.30 18.35
C LYS A 422 11.67 -0.87 19.00
N LEU A 423 10.87 -1.64 18.28
CA LEU A 423 9.68 -2.28 18.84
C LEU A 423 10.03 -3.51 19.68
N LEU A 424 10.84 -4.42 19.14
CA LEU A 424 11.06 -5.75 19.70
C LEU A 424 12.19 -5.77 20.73
N HIS A 425 13.25 -4.99 20.51
CA HIS A 425 14.47 -4.93 21.31
C HIS A 425 14.87 -3.47 21.60
N PRO A 426 14.00 -2.64 22.21
CA PRO A 426 14.30 -1.25 22.52
C PRO A 426 15.50 -1.07 23.45
N ASP A 427 15.91 -2.14 24.14
CA ASP A 427 17.08 -2.23 25.00
C ASP A 427 18.41 -2.47 24.27
N GLY A 428 18.38 -2.66 22.95
CA GLY A 428 19.54 -2.95 22.13
C GLY A 428 20.09 -4.36 22.31
N GLN A 429 19.45 -5.22 23.13
CA GLN A 429 19.89 -6.60 23.32
C GLN A 429 19.17 -7.51 22.32
N VAL A 430 19.86 -7.78 21.20
CA VAL A 430 19.36 -8.65 20.14
C VAL A 430 20.39 -9.71 19.78
N THR A 431 19.99 -10.97 19.85
CA THR A 431 20.82 -12.11 19.44
C THR A 431 20.98 -12.16 17.91
N ASP A 432 21.94 -12.94 17.39
CA ASP A 432 22.09 -13.07 15.92
C ASP A 432 20.84 -13.73 15.30
N GLU A 433 20.24 -14.71 15.97
CA GLU A 433 19.01 -15.38 15.50
C GLU A 433 17.79 -14.46 15.46
N GLU A 434 17.60 -13.62 16.48
CA GLU A 434 16.52 -12.62 16.48
C GLU A 434 16.74 -11.56 15.39
N LEU A 435 17.99 -11.13 15.21
CA LEU A 435 18.35 -10.19 14.14
C LEU A 435 18.12 -10.81 12.75
N GLU A 436 18.41 -12.10 12.57
CA GLU A 436 18.10 -12.84 11.33
C GLU A 436 16.60 -12.82 11.03
N HIS A 437 15.73 -13.05 12.04
CA HIS A 437 14.28 -12.96 11.86
C HIS A 437 13.81 -11.56 11.47
N ILE A 438 14.36 -10.51 12.10
CA ILE A 438 14.05 -9.12 11.78
C ILE A 438 14.50 -8.77 10.35
N LEU A 439 15.70 -9.19 9.96
CA LEU A 439 16.26 -8.96 8.62
C LEU A 439 15.46 -9.72 7.56
N CYS A 440 15.05 -10.97 7.85
CA CYS A 440 14.21 -11.76 6.96
C CYS A 440 12.92 -11.00 6.62
N LEU A 441 12.19 -10.55 7.64
CA LEU A 441 10.95 -9.78 7.45
C LEU A 441 11.21 -8.43 6.74
N SER A 442 12.30 -7.75 7.07
CA SER A 442 12.65 -6.46 6.43
C SER A 442 12.96 -6.63 4.94
N CYS A 443 13.71 -7.67 4.58
CA CYS A 443 13.99 -8.03 3.20
C CYS A 443 12.71 -8.47 2.48
N GLU A 444 11.84 -9.23 3.13
CA GLU A 444 10.56 -9.69 2.58
C GLU A 444 9.66 -8.53 2.13
N LEU A 445 9.49 -7.52 3.00
CA LEU A 445 8.67 -6.35 2.71
C LEU A 445 9.22 -5.54 1.52
N ARG A 446 10.54 -5.42 1.39
CA ARG A 446 11.17 -4.72 0.26
C ARG A 446 11.23 -5.57 -1.01
N GLN A 447 11.42 -6.89 -0.89
CA GLN A 447 11.42 -7.82 -2.02
C GLN A 447 10.10 -7.75 -2.79
N ARG A 448 8.95 -7.67 -2.10
CA ARG A 448 7.65 -7.47 -2.76
C ARG A 448 7.61 -6.24 -3.65
N VAL A 449 8.14 -5.11 -3.16
CA VAL A 449 8.23 -3.87 -3.96
C VAL A 449 9.12 -4.11 -5.18
N ARG A 450 10.27 -4.77 -5.02
CA ARG A 450 11.21 -5.06 -6.12
C ARG A 450 10.63 -6.01 -7.16
N ASP A 451 9.91 -7.03 -6.74
CA ASP A 451 9.22 -7.95 -7.65
C ASP A 451 8.21 -7.19 -8.50
N GLN A 452 7.45 -6.25 -7.91
CA GLN A 452 6.47 -5.46 -8.68
C GLN A 452 7.15 -4.47 -9.62
N LEU A 453 8.25 -3.84 -9.22
CA LEU A 453 9.03 -2.95 -10.10
C LEU A 453 9.60 -3.71 -11.29
N HIS A 454 10.07 -4.95 -11.09
CA HIS A 454 10.51 -5.83 -12.16
C HIS A 454 9.35 -6.19 -13.10
N LEU A 455 8.16 -6.48 -12.58
CA LEU A 455 6.97 -6.72 -13.40
C LEU A 455 6.55 -5.48 -14.21
N ILE A 456 6.59 -4.30 -13.62
CA ILE A 456 6.17 -3.04 -14.27
C ILE A 456 7.20 -2.55 -15.31
N ALA A 457 8.49 -2.69 -15.00
CA ALA A 457 9.59 -2.16 -15.81
C ALA A 457 10.82 -3.10 -15.78
N PRO A 458 10.73 -4.28 -16.42
CA PRO A 458 11.78 -5.29 -16.38
C PRO A 458 13.10 -4.84 -17.00
N GLY A 459 13.06 -3.88 -17.93
CA GLY A 459 14.26 -3.29 -18.55
C GLY A 459 15.02 -2.30 -17.66
N GLU A 460 14.38 -1.75 -16.62
CA GLU A 460 15.02 -0.85 -15.65
C GLU A 460 15.40 -1.58 -14.35
N TYR A 461 14.67 -2.64 -14.01
CA TYR A 461 14.82 -3.34 -12.75
C TYR A 461 15.02 -4.84 -12.94
N ASP A 462 16.22 -5.32 -12.63
CA ASP A 462 16.53 -6.74 -12.58
C ASP A 462 15.73 -7.47 -11.49
N ARG A 463 15.41 -8.74 -11.75
CA ARG A 463 14.89 -9.67 -10.74
C ARG A 463 16.02 -10.11 -9.81
N ILE A 464 16.12 -9.43 -8.67
CA ILE A 464 17.08 -9.73 -7.60
C ILE A 464 16.44 -10.60 -6.52
N SER A 465 17.27 -11.24 -5.69
CA SER A 465 16.85 -11.94 -4.48
C SER A 465 17.46 -11.23 -3.27
N LEU A 466 16.72 -10.29 -2.70
CA LEU A 466 17.14 -9.55 -1.52
C LEU A 466 17.27 -10.47 -0.32
N GLY A 467 18.43 -10.44 0.31
CA GLY A 467 18.70 -11.12 1.56
C GLY A 467 19.69 -10.37 2.41
N ALA A 468 20.03 -10.96 3.55
CA ALA A 468 21.10 -10.49 4.41
C ALA A 468 22.17 -11.57 4.60
N LEU A 469 23.43 -11.17 4.61
CA LEU A 469 24.57 -12.01 4.98
C LEU A 469 25.00 -11.65 6.40
N MET A 470 24.85 -12.59 7.33
CA MET A 470 25.33 -12.45 8.69
C MET A 470 26.86 -12.60 8.72
N ARG A 471 27.59 -11.57 9.16
CA ARG A 471 29.06 -11.59 9.19
C ARG A 471 29.63 -12.58 10.20
N PRO A 472 29.11 -12.72 11.43
CA PRO A 472 29.67 -13.63 12.41
C PRO A 472 29.59 -15.10 11.99
N SER A 473 28.45 -15.51 11.41
CA SER A 473 28.18 -16.91 11.06
C SER A 473 28.39 -17.23 9.57
N GLY A 474 28.46 -16.22 8.70
CA GLY A 474 28.40 -16.38 7.25
C GLY A 474 27.03 -16.84 6.73
N LYS A 475 26.02 -16.94 7.60
CA LYS A 475 24.68 -17.41 7.26
C LYS A 475 23.97 -16.42 6.35
N GLN A 476 23.30 -16.95 5.33
CA GLN A 476 22.48 -16.15 4.41
C GLN A 476 21.02 -16.25 4.83
N VAL A 477 20.39 -15.10 5.01
CA VAL A 477 18.99 -14.93 5.33
C VAL A 477 18.29 -14.47 4.06
N VAL A 478 17.45 -15.33 3.49
CA VAL A 478 16.68 -15.01 2.28
C VAL A 478 15.21 -15.24 2.62
N PRO A 479 14.33 -14.25 2.40
CA PRO A 479 12.91 -14.41 2.67
C PRO A 479 12.27 -15.35 1.66
N GLU A 480 11.30 -16.13 2.12
CA GLU A 480 10.40 -16.89 1.26
C GLU A 480 9.12 -16.09 1.04
N LEU A 481 8.74 -15.88 -0.22
CA LEU A 481 7.55 -15.14 -0.61
C LEU A 481 6.60 -16.08 -1.34
N PRO A 482 5.51 -16.54 -0.72
CA PRO A 482 4.53 -17.39 -1.39
C PRO A 482 3.97 -16.76 -2.67
N ASP A 483 3.80 -15.43 -2.66
CA ASP A 483 3.26 -14.63 -3.75
C ASP A 483 4.25 -14.34 -4.89
N SER A 484 5.55 -14.56 -4.69
CA SER A 484 6.58 -14.28 -5.72
C SER A 484 6.50 -15.19 -6.96
N ASN A 485 5.82 -16.34 -6.84
CA ASN A 485 5.60 -17.29 -7.93
C ASN A 485 4.24 -17.11 -8.62
N ARG A 486 3.51 -16.02 -8.32
CA ARG A 486 2.23 -15.73 -8.94
C ARG A 486 2.45 -15.40 -10.42
N VAL A 487 2.04 -16.31 -11.29
CA VAL A 487 2.03 -16.10 -12.75
C VAL A 487 0.58 -15.86 -13.17
N GLN A 488 0.30 -14.72 -13.79
CA GLN A 488 -1.00 -14.52 -14.43
C GLN A 488 -1.09 -15.48 -15.63
N ARG A 489 -1.90 -16.54 -15.48
CA ARG A 489 -2.10 -17.51 -16.55
C ARG A 489 -3.16 -16.98 -17.50
N VAL A 490 -2.79 -16.82 -18.77
CA VAL A 490 -3.78 -16.67 -19.84
C VAL A 490 -4.44 -18.03 -20.03
N ALA A 491 -5.74 -18.12 -19.77
CA ALA A 491 -6.50 -19.34 -20.05
C ALA A 491 -6.50 -19.59 -21.56
N LEU A 492 -6.07 -20.78 -21.98
CA LEU A 492 -6.20 -21.20 -23.36
C LEU A 492 -7.68 -21.50 -23.67
N PRO A 493 -8.14 -21.24 -24.91
CA PRO A 493 -9.50 -21.60 -25.31
C PRO A 493 -9.75 -23.10 -25.15
N GLU A 494 -10.89 -23.46 -24.55
CA GLU A 494 -11.21 -24.87 -24.28
C GLU A 494 -11.55 -25.67 -25.56
N LYS A 495 -12.00 -24.98 -26.62
CA LYS A 495 -12.41 -25.57 -27.89
C LYS A 495 -12.05 -24.65 -29.07
N PRO A 496 -11.98 -25.18 -30.30
CA PRO A 496 -11.81 -24.36 -31.50
C PRO A 496 -12.92 -23.33 -31.64
N SER A 497 -12.54 -22.07 -31.85
CA SER A 497 -13.43 -20.91 -31.85
C SER A 497 -13.15 -20.00 -33.05
N VAL A 498 -14.17 -19.27 -33.50
CA VAL A 498 -14.02 -18.28 -34.57
C VAL A 498 -13.42 -17.00 -33.98
N GLY A 499 -12.34 -16.52 -34.59
CA GLY A 499 -11.71 -15.25 -34.24
C GLY A 499 -10.83 -15.28 -32.97
N GLU A 500 -10.77 -16.40 -32.24
CA GLU A 500 -9.87 -16.57 -31.09
C GLU A 500 -8.52 -17.12 -31.55
N VAL A 501 -7.45 -16.43 -31.22
CA VAL A 501 -6.08 -16.81 -31.63
C VAL A 501 -5.08 -16.58 -30.51
N ILE A 502 -4.08 -17.46 -30.45
CA ILE A 502 -3.03 -17.40 -29.44
C ILE A 502 -1.71 -16.94 -30.09
N GLY A 503 -1.28 -15.75 -29.68
CA GLY A 503 0.02 -15.18 -29.99
C GLY A 503 1.04 -15.45 -28.89
N LEU A 504 2.32 -15.28 -29.21
CA LEU A 504 3.41 -15.33 -28.24
C LEU A 504 4.15 -14.00 -28.20
N ALA A 505 4.47 -13.53 -27.00
CA ALA A 505 5.26 -12.34 -26.77
C ALA A 505 6.39 -12.62 -25.77
N VAL A 506 7.28 -11.64 -25.64
CA VAL A 506 8.31 -11.60 -24.61
C VAL A 506 8.21 -10.31 -23.84
N GLU A 507 8.47 -10.42 -22.54
CA GLU A 507 8.60 -9.32 -21.61
C GLU A 507 9.92 -9.51 -20.86
N GLY A 508 10.94 -8.74 -21.24
CA GLY A 508 12.31 -8.98 -20.81
C GLY A 508 12.77 -10.39 -21.21
N ASP A 509 13.16 -11.20 -20.22
CA ASP A 509 13.60 -12.59 -20.39
C ASP A 509 12.48 -13.63 -20.22
N HIS A 510 11.23 -13.19 -20.05
CA HIS A 510 10.08 -14.09 -19.84
C HIS A 510 9.19 -14.13 -21.08
N GLY A 511 8.77 -15.32 -21.48
CA GLY A 511 7.77 -15.49 -22.53
C GLY A 511 6.36 -15.38 -21.96
N CYS A 512 5.43 -14.83 -22.73
CA CYS A 512 4.03 -14.73 -22.35
C CYS A 512 3.10 -15.11 -23.50
N ILE A 513 1.92 -15.60 -23.12
CA ILE A 513 0.82 -15.90 -24.04
C ILE A 513 0.01 -14.63 -24.26
N LEU A 514 -0.35 -14.34 -25.51
CA LEU A 514 -1.29 -13.28 -25.86
C LEU A 514 -2.55 -13.91 -26.45
N HIS A 515 -3.68 -13.82 -25.76
CA HIS A 515 -4.96 -14.23 -26.32
C HIS A 515 -5.64 -13.04 -26.99
N PHE A 516 -5.96 -13.21 -28.28
CA PHE A 516 -6.71 -12.22 -29.04
C PHE A 516 -8.07 -12.74 -29.48
N GLU A 517 -9.05 -11.85 -29.46
CA GLU A 517 -10.42 -12.08 -29.92
C GLU A 517 -10.75 -11.12 -31.07
N MET A 518 -11.13 -11.69 -32.21
CA MET A 518 -11.48 -10.92 -33.41
C MET A 518 -12.94 -11.10 -33.77
N GLN A 519 -13.64 -10.01 -34.02
CA GLN A 519 -15.04 -10.04 -34.45
C GLN A 519 -15.23 -9.19 -35.71
N ALA A 520 -15.86 -9.77 -36.72
CA ALA A 520 -16.26 -9.07 -37.94
C ALA A 520 -17.79 -8.85 -37.94
N THR A 521 -18.22 -7.60 -38.03
CA THR A 521 -19.63 -7.20 -38.10
C THR A 521 -19.88 -6.35 -39.33
N LYS A 522 -21.11 -6.33 -39.87
CA LYS A 522 -21.43 -5.45 -41.01
C LYS A 522 -21.22 -3.99 -40.59
N GLY A 523 -20.48 -3.24 -41.39
CA GLY A 523 -20.03 -1.91 -41.00
C GLY A 523 -19.51 -1.10 -42.17
N SER A 524 -18.67 -0.12 -41.85
CA SER A 524 -18.16 0.90 -42.78
C SER A 524 -16.69 0.71 -43.17
N GLY A 525 -16.05 -0.35 -42.67
CA GLY A 525 -14.63 -0.60 -42.92
C GLY A 525 -13.70 -0.14 -41.82
N ARG A 526 -14.14 -0.07 -40.57
CA ARG A 526 -13.27 0.31 -39.44
C ARG A 526 -12.51 -0.90 -38.91
N ILE A 527 -11.27 -0.69 -38.52
CA ILE A 527 -10.55 -1.62 -37.64
C ILE A 527 -10.48 -0.98 -36.28
N VAL A 528 -10.97 -1.67 -35.27
CA VAL A 528 -11.05 -1.18 -33.90
C VAL A 528 -10.05 -1.97 -33.04
N PRO A 529 -8.82 -1.46 -32.84
CA PRO A 529 -7.88 -2.08 -31.92
C PRO A 529 -8.28 -1.79 -30.47
N LEU A 530 -8.49 -2.83 -29.69
CA LEU A 530 -8.89 -2.80 -28.28
C LEU A 530 -7.86 -3.51 -27.40
N GLY A 531 -7.78 -3.10 -26.14
CA GLY A 531 -6.88 -3.72 -25.15
C GLY A 531 -5.46 -3.17 -25.14
N SER A 532 -5.33 -1.84 -25.10
CA SER A 532 -4.06 -1.11 -24.95
C SER A 532 -2.98 -1.44 -25.99
N ILE A 533 -3.43 -1.70 -27.23
CA ILE A 533 -2.56 -1.91 -28.40
C ILE A 533 -1.83 -0.60 -28.76
N GLN A 534 -0.50 -0.65 -28.72
CA GLN A 534 0.41 0.46 -28.97
C GLN A 534 0.71 0.64 -30.46
N ARG A 535 1.54 1.65 -30.78
CA ARG A 535 1.81 2.11 -32.15
C ARG A 535 2.26 0.98 -33.09
N VAL A 536 3.32 0.26 -32.76
CA VAL A 536 3.90 -0.76 -33.66
C VAL A 536 2.91 -1.89 -33.93
N MET A 537 2.17 -2.33 -32.90
CA MET A 537 1.18 -3.39 -33.09
C MET A 537 -0.03 -2.92 -33.91
N ARG A 538 -0.43 -1.65 -33.82
CA ARG A 538 -1.43 -1.06 -34.74
C ARG A 538 -0.96 -1.08 -36.18
N GLU A 539 0.33 -0.79 -36.43
CA GLU A 539 0.92 -0.90 -37.76
C GLU A 539 0.89 -2.35 -38.27
N SER A 540 1.14 -3.35 -37.40
CA SER A 540 0.98 -4.77 -37.75
C SER A 540 -0.46 -5.16 -38.08
N ILE A 541 -1.46 -4.64 -37.37
CA ILE A 541 -2.87 -4.86 -37.69
C ILE A 541 -3.21 -4.30 -39.07
N GLU A 542 -2.71 -3.11 -39.39
CA GLU A 542 -2.94 -2.50 -40.71
C GLU A 542 -2.21 -3.27 -41.82
N ALA A 543 -0.97 -3.72 -41.59
CA ALA A 543 -0.24 -4.58 -42.54
C ALA A 543 -0.99 -5.89 -42.82
N ALA A 544 -1.53 -6.53 -41.78
CA ALA A 544 -2.38 -7.71 -41.90
C ALA A 544 -3.63 -7.42 -42.75
N ALA A 545 -4.31 -6.29 -42.50
CA ALA A 545 -5.48 -5.88 -43.28
C ALA A 545 -5.14 -5.60 -44.76
N GLN A 546 -4.00 -4.97 -45.05
CA GLN A 546 -3.56 -4.72 -46.42
C GLN A 546 -3.26 -6.04 -47.16
N TYR A 547 -2.59 -6.99 -46.50
CA TYR A 547 -2.36 -8.33 -47.05
C TYR A 547 -3.68 -9.03 -47.40
N ILE A 548 -4.64 -9.08 -46.45
CA ILE A 548 -5.94 -9.73 -46.67
C ILE A 548 -6.72 -9.07 -47.82
N ARG A 549 -6.63 -7.75 -47.96
CA ARG A 549 -7.22 -7.03 -49.09
C ARG A 549 -6.58 -7.41 -50.42
N ALA A 550 -5.24 -7.46 -50.48
CA ALA A 550 -4.51 -7.82 -51.68
C ALA A 550 -4.76 -9.29 -52.11
N LYS A 551 -4.94 -10.18 -51.13
CA LYS A 551 -5.10 -11.63 -51.33
C LYS A 551 -6.53 -12.15 -51.16
N HIS A 552 -7.52 -11.27 -51.26
CA HIS A 552 -8.91 -11.62 -50.97
C HIS A 552 -9.45 -12.81 -51.79
N GLU A 553 -9.11 -12.91 -53.08
CA GLU A 553 -9.52 -14.02 -53.96
C GLU A 553 -8.96 -15.35 -53.46
N ASP A 554 -7.64 -15.40 -53.25
CA ASP A 554 -6.92 -16.58 -52.73
C ASP A 554 -7.46 -17.01 -51.36
N LEU A 555 -7.91 -16.06 -50.54
CA LEU A 555 -8.46 -16.31 -49.21
C LEU A 555 -9.94 -16.70 -49.21
N GLY A 556 -10.65 -16.56 -50.34
CA GLY A 556 -12.11 -16.76 -50.41
C GLY A 556 -12.88 -15.70 -49.61
N ILE A 557 -12.39 -14.46 -49.59
CA ILE A 557 -12.99 -13.30 -48.93
C ILE A 557 -13.47 -12.32 -50.01
N THR A 558 -14.60 -11.66 -49.78
CA THR A 558 -15.11 -10.65 -50.73
C THR A 558 -14.13 -9.49 -50.92
N ALA A 559 -13.96 -9.04 -52.17
CA ALA A 559 -13.14 -7.88 -52.53
C ALA A 559 -13.51 -6.60 -51.74
N GLU A 560 -14.78 -6.50 -51.34
CA GLU A 560 -15.33 -5.36 -50.63
C GLU A 560 -15.32 -5.51 -49.12
N TRP A 561 -14.66 -6.54 -48.55
CA TRP A 561 -14.72 -6.80 -47.11
C TRP A 561 -14.32 -5.57 -46.28
N ARG A 562 -13.34 -4.82 -46.77
CA ARG A 562 -12.82 -3.60 -46.13
C ARG A 562 -13.81 -2.43 -46.15
N LYS A 563 -14.87 -2.47 -46.97
CA LYS A 563 -15.95 -1.47 -46.98
C LYS A 563 -17.20 -1.96 -46.28
N SER A 564 -17.38 -3.28 -46.24
CA SER A 564 -18.62 -3.93 -45.79
C SER A 564 -18.57 -4.42 -44.34
N PHE A 565 -17.39 -4.54 -43.75
CA PHE A 565 -17.21 -5.05 -42.39
C PHE A 565 -16.36 -4.12 -41.53
N ASP A 566 -16.79 -3.94 -40.28
CA ASP A 566 -15.95 -3.45 -39.21
C ASP A 566 -15.33 -4.66 -38.48
N VAL A 567 -14.03 -4.58 -38.17
CA VAL A 567 -13.30 -5.64 -37.47
C VAL A 567 -12.78 -5.12 -36.14
N ALA A 568 -13.26 -5.69 -35.04
CA ALA A 568 -12.68 -5.48 -33.73
C ALA A 568 -11.52 -6.46 -33.52
N VAL A 569 -10.39 -5.95 -33.03
CA VAL A 569 -9.20 -6.72 -32.66
C VAL A 569 -8.95 -6.46 -31.19
N LEU A 570 -9.38 -7.38 -30.33
CA LEU A 570 -9.18 -7.28 -28.88
C LEU A 570 -7.97 -8.10 -28.47
N ALA A 571 -6.96 -7.46 -27.91
CA ALA A 571 -6.00 -8.15 -27.07
C ALA A 571 -6.57 -8.21 -25.64
N THR A 572 -6.71 -9.41 -25.07
CA THR A 572 -7.19 -9.57 -23.67
C THR A 572 -6.29 -8.85 -22.66
N PHE A 573 -6.74 -8.72 -21.41
CA PHE A 573 -6.08 -7.94 -20.36
C PHE A 573 -5.90 -6.46 -20.73
N MET A 574 -7.02 -5.75 -20.94
CA MET A 574 -7.02 -4.42 -21.55
C MET A 574 -6.15 -3.35 -20.85
N GLY A 575 -5.79 -3.53 -19.57
CA GLY A 575 -4.90 -2.60 -18.85
C GLY A 575 -3.41 -2.70 -19.20
N VAL A 576 -2.96 -3.82 -19.78
CA VAL A 576 -1.54 -4.05 -20.10
C VAL A 576 -1.24 -3.56 -21.53
N PRO A 577 -0.27 -2.67 -21.75
CA PRO A 577 0.15 -2.24 -23.09
C PRO A 577 0.67 -3.41 -23.95
N LYS A 578 0.20 -3.54 -25.20
CA LYS A 578 0.70 -4.54 -26.16
C LYS A 578 1.46 -3.84 -27.27
N GLU A 579 2.74 -4.18 -27.43
CA GLU A 579 3.63 -3.57 -28.41
C GLU A 579 4.47 -4.62 -29.15
N GLY A 580 5.01 -4.22 -30.31
CA GLY A 580 5.88 -5.06 -31.14
C GLY A 580 5.17 -5.72 -32.33
N PRO A 581 5.94 -6.15 -33.35
CA PRO A 581 5.39 -6.67 -34.59
C PRO A 581 5.13 -8.19 -34.59
N SER A 582 5.54 -8.91 -33.54
CA SER A 582 5.62 -10.38 -33.55
C SER A 582 4.27 -11.12 -33.53
N ALA A 583 3.16 -10.40 -33.40
CA ALA A 583 1.80 -10.95 -33.51
C ALA A 583 1.21 -10.81 -34.93
N GLY A 584 1.98 -10.35 -35.91
CA GLY A 584 1.50 -10.07 -37.27
C GLY A 584 0.80 -11.26 -37.92
N ILE A 585 1.40 -12.45 -37.87
CA ILE A 585 0.79 -13.67 -38.41
C ILE A 585 -0.46 -14.10 -37.62
N THR A 586 -0.42 -13.93 -36.29
CA THR A 586 -1.55 -14.21 -35.37
C THR A 586 -2.77 -13.38 -35.73
N ILE A 587 -2.54 -12.08 -35.99
CA ILE A 587 -3.59 -11.13 -36.33
C ILE A 587 -4.21 -11.49 -37.70
N VAL A 588 -3.41 -11.89 -38.69
CA VAL A 588 -3.98 -12.34 -39.97
C VAL A 588 -4.91 -13.53 -39.79
N VAL A 589 -4.48 -14.56 -39.07
CA VAL A 589 -5.31 -15.75 -38.81
C VAL A 589 -6.62 -15.35 -38.13
N GLY A 590 -6.56 -14.49 -37.11
CA GLY A 590 -7.74 -14.04 -36.38
C GLY A 590 -8.72 -13.26 -37.26
N ILE A 591 -8.23 -12.32 -38.09
CA ILE A 591 -9.09 -11.54 -39.00
C ILE A 591 -9.69 -12.45 -40.09
N VAL A 592 -8.89 -13.34 -40.69
CA VAL A 592 -9.38 -14.29 -41.71
C VAL A 592 -10.42 -15.24 -41.11
N SER A 593 -10.18 -15.75 -39.90
CA SER A 593 -11.14 -16.56 -39.15
C SER A 593 -12.47 -15.84 -38.96
N ALA A 594 -12.42 -14.60 -38.46
CA ALA A 594 -13.62 -13.80 -38.20
C ALA A 594 -14.41 -13.49 -39.49
N LEU A 595 -13.72 -13.16 -40.59
CA LEU A 595 -14.33 -12.86 -41.88
C LEU A 595 -14.95 -14.11 -42.54
N LYS A 596 -14.28 -15.26 -42.46
CA LYS A 596 -14.74 -16.52 -43.08
C LYS A 596 -15.66 -17.33 -42.18
N LYS A 597 -15.75 -16.98 -40.89
CA LYS A 597 -16.42 -17.78 -39.84
C LYS A 597 -15.87 -19.21 -39.73
N VAL A 598 -14.56 -19.36 -39.86
CA VAL A 598 -13.89 -20.67 -39.75
C VAL A 598 -13.17 -20.75 -38.40
N PRO A 599 -13.42 -21.77 -37.57
CA PRO A 599 -12.79 -21.89 -36.26
C PRO A 599 -11.28 -22.11 -36.35
N VAL A 600 -10.53 -21.41 -35.52
CA VAL A 600 -9.09 -21.63 -35.32
C VAL A 600 -8.89 -22.73 -34.30
N ARG A 601 -7.86 -23.56 -34.50
CA ARG A 601 -7.40 -24.55 -33.52
C ARG A 601 -7.07 -23.90 -32.18
N ASN A 602 -7.50 -24.52 -31.09
CA ASN A 602 -7.24 -24.03 -29.73
C ASN A 602 -5.97 -24.63 -29.07
N ASP A 603 -5.30 -25.56 -29.75
CA ASP A 603 -4.06 -26.20 -29.32
C ASP A 603 -2.81 -25.57 -29.95
N LEU A 604 -2.98 -24.45 -30.67
CA LEU A 604 -1.98 -23.81 -31.51
C LEU A 604 -1.64 -22.40 -30.99
N ALA A 605 -0.35 -22.10 -30.87
CA ALA A 605 0.15 -20.74 -30.70
C ALA A 605 1.04 -20.33 -31.88
N MET A 606 1.21 -19.03 -32.10
CA MET A 606 2.01 -18.55 -33.23
C MET A 606 2.73 -17.23 -32.95
N THR A 607 3.87 -17.04 -33.59
CA THR A 607 4.64 -15.79 -33.57
C THR A 607 5.30 -15.56 -34.91
N GLY A 608 5.37 -14.32 -35.35
CA GLY A 608 6.01 -13.93 -36.60
C GLY A 608 5.60 -12.53 -37.02
N GLU A 609 6.54 -11.77 -37.55
CA GLU A 609 6.23 -10.49 -38.20
C GLU A 609 5.76 -10.76 -39.64
N ILE A 610 4.78 -9.97 -40.09
CA ILE A 610 4.21 -10.08 -41.44
C ILE A 610 4.70 -8.93 -42.32
N THR A 611 5.02 -9.25 -43.57
CA THR A 611 5.12 -8.25 -44.64
C THR A 611 3.83 -8.18 -45.45
N ILE A 612 3.54 -7.02 -46.06
CA ILE A 612 2.38 -6.85 -46.95
C ILE A 612 2.37 -7.81 -48.16
N MET A 613 3.52 -8.42 -48.49
CA MET A 613 3.65 -9.42 -49.55
C MET A 613 3.42 -10.87 -49.06
N GLY A 614 3.11 -11.08 -47.78
CA GLY A 614 2.82 -12.40 -47.23
C GLY A 614 4.02 -13.19 -46.73
N LYS A 615 5.23 -12.60 -46.68
CA LYS A 615 6.39 -13.25 -46.04
C LYS A 615 6.31 -13.15 -44.52
N VAL A 616 6.75 -14.21 -43.85
CA VAL A 616 6.91 -14.28 -42.39
C VAL A 616 8.36 -13.99 -42.03
N LEU A 617 8.59 -12.98 -41.20
CA LEU A 617 9.92 -12.52 -40.78
C LEU A 617 10.27 -13.01 -39.37
N PRO A 618 11.58 -13.18 -39.07
CA PRO A 618 12.04 -13.60 -37.75
C PRO A 618 11.68 -12.60 -36.64
N VAL A 619 11.55 -13.11 -35.43
CA VAL A 619 11.22 -12.36 -34.22
C VAL A 619 12.23 -12.62 -33.11
N GLY A 620 12.35 -11.70 -32.17
CA GLY A 620 13.18 -11.89 -30.97
C GLY A 620 12.52 -12.79 -29.91
N GLY A 621 13.37 -13.34 -29.04
CA GLY A 621 12.97 -14.06 -27.83
C GLY A 621 12.27 -15.39 -28.07
N ILE A 622 12.68 -16.14 -29.11
CA ILE A 622 11.93 -17.33 -29.53
C ILE A 622 11.98 -18.45 -28.48
N GLN A 623 13.10 -18.60 -27.77
CA GLN A 623 13.24 -19.63 -26.74
C GLN A 623 12.27 -19.38 -25.59
N GLN A 624 12.17 -18.13 -25.13
CA GLN A 624 11.25 -17.69 -24.10
C GLN A 624 9.79 -17.91 -24.53
N LYS A 625 9.45 -17.53 -25.77
CA LYS A 625 8.11 -17.70 -26.34
C LYS A 625 7.69 -19.17 -26.44
N VAL A 626 8.56 -20.02 -26.96
CA VAL A 626 8.29 -21.46 -27.08
C VAL A 626 8.16 -22.09 -25.70
N ARG A 627 8.98 -21.65 -24.73
CA ARG A 627 8.86 -22.11 -23.36
C ARG A 627 7.52 -21.74 -22.73
N ALA A 628 7.05 -20.50 -22.93
CA ALA A 628 5.75 -20.06 -22.44
C ALA A 628 4.59 -20.84 -23.07
N ALA A 629 4.67 -21.17 -24.36
CA ALA A 629 3.71 -22.04 -25.03
C ALA A 629 3.66 -23.44 -24.40
N TYR A 630 4.82 -24.04 -24.14
CA TYR A 630 4.93 -25.33 -23.46
C TYR A 630 4.33 -25.30 -22.05
N ASP A 631 4.69 -24.30 -21.24
CA ASP A 631 4.21 -24.17 -19.87
C ASP A 631 2.68 -23.90 -19.82
N ALA A 632 2.12 -23.24 -20.84
CA ALA A 632 0.69 -23.03 -21.00
C ALA A 632 -0.08 -24.28 -21.49
N GLY A 633 0.62 -25.33 -21.93
CA GLY A 633 0.03 -26.57 -22.43
C GLY A 633 -0.34 -26.56 -23.92
N VAL A 634 0.17 -25.59 -24.69
CA VAL A 634 0.02 -25.53 -26.16
C VAL A 634 0.70 -26.75 -26.79
N LYS A 635 0.08 -27.33 -27.82
CA LYS A 635 0.59 -28.55 -28.48
C LYS A 635 1.50 -28.25 -29.67
N GLU A 636 1.25 -27.14 -30.36
CA GLU A 636 2.01 -26.77 -31.56
C GLU A 636 2.27 -25.26 -31.62
N VAL A 637 3.47 -24.88 -32.05
CA VAL A 637 3.88 -23.49 -32.27
C VAL A 637 4.24 -23.29 -33.74
N LEU A 638 3.55 -22.35 -34.40
CA LEU A 638 3.98 -21.81 -35.69
C LEU A 638 5.02 -20.70 -35.46
N LEU A 639 6.20 -20.83 -36.06
CA LEU A 639 7.29 -19.87 -35.90
C LEU A 639 8.01 -19.61 -37.22
N PRO A 640 8.69 -18.45 -37.39
CA PRO A 640 9.41 -18.15 -38.62
C PRO A 640 10.53 -19.18 -38.82
N ALA A 641 10.68 -19.69 -40.04
CA ALA A 641 11.68 -20.73 -40.34
C ALA A 641 13.10 -20.33 -39.90
N ASP A 642 13.43 -19.04 -40.01
CA ASP A 642 14.71 -18.46 -39.60
C ASP A 642 14.97 -18.56 -38.08
N ASN A 643 13.92 -18.60 -37.25
CA ASN A 643 14.04 -18.76 -35.80
C ASN A 643 14.14 -20.24 -35.35
N LEU A 644 13.94 -21.22 -36.24
CA LEU A 644 13.90 -22.64 -35.85
C LEU A 644 15.21 -23.10 -35.19
N LYS A 645 16.35 -22.61 -35.68
CA LYS A 645 17.67 -22.97 -35.13
C LYS A 645 17.82 -22.50 -33.68
N GLU A 646 17.37 -21.28 -33.39
CA GLU A 646 17.40 -20.68 -32.05
C GLU A 646 16.42 -21.40 -31.11
N ALA A 647 15.19 -21.70 -31.59
CA ALA A 647 14.19 -22.44 -30.82
C ALA A 647 14.66 -23.86 -30.43
N LYS A 648 15.39 -24.55 -31.32
CA LYS A 648 16.00 -25.86 -31.03
C LYS A 648 17.12 -25.84 -29.98
N GLY A 649 17.52 -24.66 -29.50
CA GLY A 649 18.43 -24.54 -28.35
C GLY A 649 17.79 -24.82 -26.99
N LEU A 650 16.46 -25.02 -26.93
CA LEU A 650 15.75 -25.37 -25.70
C LEU A 650 16.05 -26.80 -25.22
N PRO A 651 15.88 -27.10 -23.92
CA PRO A 651 16.05 -28.45 -23.37
C PRO A 651 15.13 -29.48 -24.05
N SER A 652 15.60 -30.73 -24.16
CA SER A 652 14.87 -31.82 -24.85
C SER A 652 13.46 -32.04 -24.31
N TYR A 653 13.25 -31.98 -22.99
CA TYR A 653 11.93 -32.18 -22.39
C TYR A 653 10.88 -31.13 -22.82
N VAL A 654 11.31 -29.95 -23.28
CA VAL A 654 10.43 -28.94 -23.88
C VAL A 654 10.15 -29.31 -25.33
N LEU A 655 11.21 -29.60 -26.09
CA LEU A 655 11.14 -29.92 -27.53
C LEU A 655 10.35 -31.21 -27.81
N ASP A 656 10.37 -32.17 -26.89
CA ASP A 656 9.62 -33.42 -26.97
C ASP A 656 8.13 -33.22 -26.63
N GLY A 657 7.80 -32.15 -25.89
CA GLY A 657 6.44 -31.86 -25.43
C GLY A 657 5.66 -30.87 -26.28
N ILE A 658 6.31 -30.20 -27.24
CA ILE A 658 5.67 -29.23 -28.14
C ILE A 658 6.15 -29.38 -29.58
N LYS A 659 5.22 -29.43 -30.54
CA LYS A 659 5.56 -29.49 -31.96
C LYS A 659 5.95 -28.09 -32.46
N LEU A 660 7.11 -27.95 -33.08
CA LEU A 660 7.54 -26.70 -33.73
C LEU A 660 7.38 -26.81 -35.24
N THR A 661 6.52 -25.96 -35.81
CA THR A 661 6.25 -25.94 -37.26
C THR A 661 6.82 -24.65 -37.85
N PRO A 662 7.93 -24.73 -38.60
CA PRO A 662 8.52 -23.57 -39.25
C PRO A 662 7.65 -23.12 -40.43
N VAL A 663 7.46 -21.81 -40.56
CA VAL A 663 6.71 -21.17 -41.65
C VAL A 663 7.51 -20.04 -42.28
N THR A 664 7.32 -19.84 -43.58
CA THR A 664 7.95 -18.77 -44.39
C THR A 664 6.92 -17.84 -45.02
N THR A 665 5.69 -18.30 -45.20
CA THR A 665 4.60 -17.49 -45.78
C THR A 665 3.30 -17.58 -44.98
N ILE A 666 2.42 -16.60 -45.19
CA ILE A 666 1.11 -16.54 -44.54
C ILE A 666 0.18 -17.66 -45.01
N GLU A 667 0.33 -18.14 -46.24
CA GLU A 667 -0.41 -19.28 -46.75
C GLU A 667 -0.12 -20.55 -45.94
N GLU A 668 1.15 -20.79 -45.60
CA GLU A 668 1.55 -21.89 -44.71
C GLU A 668 0.97 -21.72 -43.31
N VAL A 669 0.96 -20.49 -42.79
CA VAL A 669 0.34 -20.19 -41.48
C VAL A 669 -1.15 -20.55 -41.51
N LEU A 670 -1.89 -20.06 -42.50
CA LEU A 670 -3.34 -20.28 -42.63
C LEU A 670 -3.67 -21.77 -42.82
N ALA A 671 -2.90 -22.50 -43.62
CA ALA A 671 -3.09 -23.93 -43.87
C ALA A 671 -2.98 -24.78 -42.59
N ASN A 672 -2.18 -24.35 -41.61
CA ASN A 672 -1.98 -25.06 -40.35
C ASN A 672 -2.86 -24.58 -39.19
N SER A 673 -3.61 -23.49 -39.37
CA SER A 673 -4.27 -22.77 -38.26
C SER A 673 -5.73 -23.15 -38.01
N PHE A 674 -6.47 -23.57 -39.03
CA PHE A 674 -7.91 -23.82 -38.90
C PHE A 674 -8.21 -25.25 -38.46
N ALA A 675 -9.27 -25.41 -37.66
CA ALA A 675 -9.74 -26.74 -37.28
C ALA A 675 -10.39 -27.42 -38.50
N SER A 676 -10.19 -28.73 -38.65
CA SER A 676 -10.88 -29.52 -39.67
C SER A 676 -12.38 -29.42 -39.42
N VAL A 677 -13.14 -29.01 -40.45
CA VAL A 677 -14.60 -28.99 -40.38
C VAL A 677 -15.04 -30.45 -40.29
N ALA A 678 -15.52 -30.88 -39.12
CA ALA A 678 -16.28 -32.12 -39.04
C ALA A 678 -17.47 -31.94 -39.98
N GLU A 679 -17.55 -32.77 -41.03
CA GLU A 679 -18.73 -32.84 -41.88
C GLU A 679 -19.93 -33.00 -40.95
N LYS A 680 -20.83 -32.02 -40.96
CA LYS A 680 -22.12 -32.17 -40.32
C LYS A 680 -22.84 -33.27 -41.09
N GLU A 681 -22.92 -34.47 -40.51
CA GLU A 681 -23.95 -35.43 -40.88
C GLU A 681 -25.30 -34.69 -40.79
N PHE A 682 -26.00 -34.66 -41.92
CA PHE A 682 -27.26 -33.95 -42.12
C PHE A 682 -28.43 -34.60 -41.37
#